data_AF-A0A972A4U3-F1
#
_entry.id   AF-A0A972A4U3-F1
#
_cell.length_a   1.000
_cell.length_b   1.000
_cell.length_c   1.000
_cell.angle_alpha   90.00
_cell.angle_beta   90.00
_cell.angle_gamma   90.00
#
_symmetry.space_group_name_H-M   'P 1'
#
loop_
_entity.id
_entity.type
_entity.pdbx_description
1 polymer ?
#
loop_
_entity_poly.entity_id
_entity_poly.type
_entity_poly.pdbx_seq_one_letter_code
_entity_poly.pdbx_strand_id
1 'polypeptide(L)'
;MQKFSKEEQIISFTKSKRRVITTCVVLAILLTFLIVCIPYFQTTRISTCIGNRIDRIGVLTREPLVQRFVPTGRDLEYVELHYSNCDANEGTIHFSIEDKKGNVLFSQDDEIANLEGDPYIRYEVNLKVKANGTYYIRVFVDGVIAPLAPKLWLSNNVSDEIRDVIYYGQDPNVRMQANVELGYSVFHYASFAIAFVSILFSGLSALIVLHLSENKRRILGMGVLLIMPVVMCILAETLNNNSILNKSMYVWMINYLLYFLIYCFFYALTNKLRFTVIFSNALILILAIINFYKLQFRGEPFTFADVVSFGTAMNVASEYKIGLSYLVITTGSVFVLITSIVSRIRYSVHHKRTRLIIGALSVALGVFMVSALFDTDRYSASADSIMKRLGIVNNVWNQPKNYSDNGMMVALTMNAQYLTVEQPEVYSLEDVDNVISDVDANYGMSMLTGRELSDYYRNRQDSQQEMPNIIVIMNESYSDFSQFENVELSQPLSPFMDSLDENTISGDLHVSTFGGGTANSEFEFLTGNSMIGVPSGSIPYQQYINGDTGSMARILSNLGYNTIALHPYLASGWNRPLVYDYMEFDQFLSDTDFTDPEYIRSYISDSCSFAKIIELYEQNETEGNGNPLFLFNVTMQNHGSYSKTYVNFEPDVEYVPDPGAFPEAEQYFSVARNTDIAMQELIEYFSNVDEPTIIVFFGDHLPSFNDGFYEMLMGVEDTSNLNSEQMGDLYTTDYLIWANYGIQTPEIPNISLNYLSTLVMQVAGLPMTDYQMFLSQLHASFPVISTMGVYDINGNYLGGTNLLTETDLWNYYSLLIYNEVFEDNDRRAYVFDYPHYMALQIKEEMENEAASGSSIDALPAEETTGREEEIVETTTED
;
A
#
# COMPACT_ATOMS: atom_id res chain seq x y z
N MET A 1 -7.87 60.73 51.31
CA MET A 1 -7.60 60.41 49.90
C MET A 1 -6.12 60.09 49.74
N GLN A 2 -5.74 58.80 49.72
CA GLN A 2 -4.53 58.23 49.10
C GLN A 2 -4.38 56.78 49.59
N LYS A 3 -5.16 55.89 48.99
CA LYS A 3 -4.94 54.43 49.00
C LYS A 3 -5.70 53.86 47.80
N PHE A 4 -5.23 54.23 46.61
CA PHE A 4 -5.57 53.51 45.39
C PHE A 4 -4.28 52.86 44.88
N SER A 5 -4.26 51.53 45.03
CA SER A 5 -3.69 50.54 44.12
C SER A 5 -2.50 50.99 43.24
N LYS A 6 -1.28 50.58 43.60
CA LYS A 6 -0.27 50.25 42.58
C LYS A 6 -0.65 48.88 42.05
N GLU A 7 -1.33 48.82 40.90
CA GLU A 7 -1.42 47.58 40.15
C GLU A 7 0.00 47.16 39.76
N GLU A 8 0.50 46.04 40.31
CA GLU A 8 1.74 45.43 39.83
C GLU A 8 1.54 45.03 38.37
N GLN A 9 2.26 45.68 37.45
CA GLN A 9 2.27 45.29 36.03
C GLN A 9 2.74 43.84 35.89
N ILE A 10 1.80 42.92 35.63
CA ILE A 10 2.03 41.49 35.46
C ILE A 10 2.89 41.20 34.21
N ILE A 11 2.80 42.05 33.20
CA ILE A 11 3.48 41.94 31.91
C ILE A 11 4.28 43.23 31.68
N SER A 12 5.56 43.10 31.32
CA SER A 12 6.38 44.23 30.89
C SER A 12 7.25 43.85 29.68
N PHE A 13 7.72 44.84 28.93
CA PHE A 13 8.69 44.63 27.86
C PHE A 13 10.12 44.66 28.41
N THR A 14 10.98 43.82 27.85
CA THR A 14 12.39 43.80 28.24
C THR A 14 13.08 45.14 27.91
N LYS A 15 13.81 45.69 28.88
CA LYS A 15 14.67 46.86 28.67
C LYS A 15 16.09 46.48 28.20
N SER A 16 16.35 45.19 28.01
CA SER A 16 17.68 44.68 27.62
C SER A 16 17.91 44.89 26.13
N LYS A 17 18.82 45.81 25.78
CA LYS A 17 19.25 46.03 24.38
C LYS A 17 19.67 44.73 23.69
N ARG A 18 20.40 43.85 24.39
CA ARG A 18 20.82 42.54 23.87
C ARG A 18 19.62 41.67 23.49
N ARG A 19 18.60 41.57 24.34
CA ARG A 19 17.40 40.77 24.03
C ARG A 19 16.58 41.35 22.88
N VAL A 20 16.48 42.67 22.79
CA VAL A 20 15.82 43.35 21.66
C VAL A 20 16.55 43.01 20.36
N ILE A 21 17.88 43.18 20.32
CA ILE A 21 18.70 42.86 19.16
C ILE A 21 18.55 41.38 18.77
N THR A 22 18.68 40.45 19.71
CA THR A 22 18.50 39.00 19.44
C THR A 22 17.11 38.70 18.89
N THR A 23 16.07 39.34 19.42
CA THR A 23 14.70 39.14 18.93
C THR A 23 14.52 39.67 17.51
N CYS A 24 15.06 40.85 17.20
CA CYS A 24 15.03 41.39 15.84
C CYS A 24 15.77 40.49 14.85
N VAL A 25 16.93 39.94 15.23
CA VAL A 25 17.70 39.01 14.39
C VAL A 25 16.92 37.72 14.15
N VAL A 26 16.36 37.09 15.19
CA VAL A 26 15.56 35.86 15.05
C VAL A 26 14.31 36.10 14.21
N LEU A 27 13.60 37.22 14.43
CA LEU A 27 12.43 37.57 13.64
C LEU A 27 12.80 37.81 12.18
N ALA A 28 13.93 38.48 11.90
CA ALA A 28 14.43 38.66 10.55
C ALA A 28 14.72 37.30 9.87
N ILE A 29 15.39 36.38 10.56
CA ILE A 29 15.67 35.03 10.04
C ILE A 29 14.37 34.28 9.71
N LEU A 30 13.40 34.26 10.64
CA LEU A 30 12.13 33.55 10.44
C LEU A 30 11.28 34.18 9.33
N LEU A 31 11.27 35.51 9.21
CA LEU A 31 10.57 36.20 8.12
C LEU A 31 11.26 35.96 6.78
N THR A 32 12.61 35.98 6.73
CA THR A 32 13.35 35.61 5.52
C THR A 32 13.06 34.18 5.11
N PHE A 33 13.03 33.24 6.07
CA PHE A 33 12.64 31.86 5.81
C PHE A 33 11.22 31.77 5.24
N LEU A 34 10.24 32.45 5.84
CA LEU A 34 8.86 32.46 5.32
C LEU A 34 8.78 33.07 3.91
N ILE A 35 9.57 34.10 3.61
CA ILE A 35 9.64 34.71 2.27
C ILE A 35 10.17 33.70 1.25
N VAL A 36 11.25 32.98 1.58
CA VAL A 36 11.78 31.89 0.74
C VAL A 36 10.74 30.79 0.56
N CYS A 37 9.89 30.56 1.56
CA CYS A 37 8.85 29.54 1.51
C CYS A 37 7.56 29.95 0.78
N ILE A 38 7.42 31.20 0.30
CA ILE A 38 6.20 31.66 -0.40
C ILE A 38 5.77 30.73 -1.55
N PRO A 39 6.68 30.23 -2.42
CA PRO A 39 6.29 29.33 -3.51
C PRO A 39 5.61 28.05 -3.03
N TYR A 40 5.98 27.51 -1.87
CA TYR A 40 5.36 26.28 -1.33
C TYR A 40 3.92 26.46 -0.85
N PHE A 41 3.43 27.71 -0.72
CA PHE A 41 2.02 28.00 -0.45
C PHE A 41 1.17 28.02 -1.72
N GLN A 42 1.79 27.88 -2.88
CA GLN A 42 1.12 27.75 -4.16
C GLN A 42 1.08 26.27 -4.53
N THR A 43 -0.12 25.73 -4.68
CA THR A 43 -0.36 24.35 -5.12
C THR A 43 -1.26 24.37 -6.34
N THR A 44 -1.12 23.38 -7.22
CA THR A 44 -2.02 23.21 -8.35
C THR A 44 -3.21 22.36 -7.91
N ARG A 45 -4.43 22.91 -8.01
CA ARG A 45 -5.67 22.14 -7.90
C ARG A 45 -6.06 21.68 -9.30
N ILE A 46 -6.21 20.39 -9.46
CA ILE A 46 -6.57 19.78 -10.74
C ILE A 46 -8.09 19.56 -10.78
N SER A 47 -8.69 19.86 -11.93
CA SER A 47 -10.07 19.50 -12.26
C SER A 47 -10.03 18.76 -13.59
N THR A 48 -10.26 17.46 -13.55
CA THR A 48 -10.09 16.59 -14.70
C THR A 48 -11.41 15.92 -15.09
N CYS A 49 -11.57 15.67 -16.38
CA CYS A 49 -12.58 14.78 -16.93
C CYS A 49 -11.87 13.72 -17.77
N ILE A 50 -11.23 12.77 -17.09
CA ILE A 50 -10.75 11.52 -17.69
C ILE A 50 -11.76 10.46 -17.26
N GLY A 51 -12.44 9.83 -18.22
CA GLY A 51 -13.41 8.77 -17.94
C GLY A 51 -12.79 7.38 -17.99
N ASN A 52 -13.37 6.43 -17.26
CA ASN A 52 -13.05 5.00 -17.30
C ASN A 52 -13.63 4.29 -18.56
N ARG A 53 -13.97 5.05 -19.61
CA ARG A 53 -14.53 4.55 -20.87
C ARG A 53 -14.00 5.45 -21.98
N ILE A 54 -12.99 4.96 -22.69
CA ILE A 54 -12.15 5.79 -23.53
C ILE A 54 -12.59 5.64 -25.00
N ASP A 55 -13.46 4.70 -25.38
CA ASP A 55 -13.74 4.25 -26.76
C ASP A 55 -14.36 5.28 -27.76
N ARG A 56 -14.42 6.58 -27.46
CA ARG A 56 -15.03 7.59 -28.37
C ARG A 56 -14.10 8.75 -28.67
N ILE A 57 -13.87 8.95 -29.97
CA ILE A 57 -13.03 10.02 -30.53
C ILE A 57 -13.88 11.09 -31.23
N GLY A 58 -13.65 12.35 -30.88
CA GLY A 58 -14.17 13.53 -31.54
C GLY A 58 -13.27 13.90 -32.71
N VAL A 59 -13.75 13.73 -33.95
CA VAL A 59 -12.98 14.06 -35.15
C VAL A 59 -12.80 15.57 -35.26
N LEU A 60 -11.57 16.05 -35.29
CA LEU A 60 -11.29 17.47 -35.53
C LEU A 60 -11.40 17.76 -37.03
N THR A 61 -12.08 18.84 -37.36
CA THR A 61 -12.21 19.33 -38.74
C THR A 61 -11.93 20.83 -38.74
N ARG A 62 -12.17 21.52 -39.87
CA ARG A 62 -12.19 23.00 -39.89
C ARG A 62 -13.33 23.59 -39.06
N GLU A 63 -14.39 22.83 -38.79
CA GLU A 63 -15.41 23.22 -37.82
C GLU A 63 -14.90 22.86 -36.41
N PRO A 64 -14.84 23.82 -35.48
CA PRO A 64 -14.23 23.59 -34.17
C PRO A 64 -15.06 22.69 -33.29
N LEU A 65 -14.38 21.77 -32.61
CA LEU A 65 -14.88 21.13 -31.41
C LEU A 65 -14.84 22.14 -30.27
N VAL A 66 -15.97 22.28 -29.58
CA VAL A 66 -16.19 23.30 -28.55
C VAL A 66 -16.50 22.63 -27.21
N GLN A 67 -15.54 22.66 -26.31
CA GLN A 67 -15.68 22.15 -24.95
C GLN A 67 -16.06 23.31 -23.99
N ARG A 68 -17.29 23.30 -23.47
CA ARG A 68 -17.73 24.31 -22.49
C ARG A 68 -17.20 23.97 -21.10
N PHE A 69 -16.70 24.95 -20.36
CA PHE A 69 -16.35 24.77 -18.94
C PHE A 69 -16.76 25.96 -18.08
N VAL A 70 -16.94 25.68 -16.78
CA VAL A 70 -17.39 26.60 -15.75
C VAL A 70 -16.36 26.57 -14.61
N PRO A 71 -15.33 27.44 -14.67
CA PRO A 71 -14.23 27.43 -13.72
C PRO A 71 -14.72 27.54 -12.29
N THR A 72 -14.21 26.69 -11.42
CA THR A 72 -14.35 26.78 -9.98
C THR A 72 -13.15 27.52 -9.38
N GLY A 73 -12.00 27.46 -10.05
CA GLY A 73 -10.80 28.27 -9.77
C GLY A 73 -10.80 29.65 -10.44
N ARG A 74 -9.78 30.46 -10.13
CA ARG A 74 -9.60 31.82 -10.69
C ARG A 74 -8.37 31.99 -11.56
N ASP A 75 -7.28 31.32 -11.22
CA ASP A 75 -6.02 31.42 -11.95
C ASP A 75 -5.81 30.07 -12.65
N LEU A 76 -6.21 29.98 -13.92
CA LEU A 76 -6.06 28.80 -14.76
C LEU A 76 -4.63 28.80 -15.31
N GLU A 77 -3.81 27.87 -14.82
CA GLU A 77 -2.39 27.76 -15.14
C GLU A 77 -2.20 27.05 -16.49
N TYR A 78 -2.78 25.86 -16.62
CA TYR A 78 -2.78 25.10 -17.85
C TYR A 78 -4.12 24.46 -18.17
N VAL A 79 -4.26 24.08 -19.44
CA VAL A 79 -5.29 23.17 -19.94
C VAL A 79 -4.57 22.05 -20.67
N GLU A 80 -4.82 20.81 -20.31
CA GLU A 80 -4.26 19.65 -21.01
C GLU A 80 -5.38 18.91 -21.75
N LEU A 81 -5.11 18.51 -22.99
CA LEU A 81 -6.03 17.79 -23.84
C LEU A 81 -5.39 16.51 -24.35
N HIS A 82 -6.16 15.43 -24.36
CA HIS A 82 -5.72 14.14 -24.89
C HIS A 82 -6.15 14.01 -26.36
N TYR A 83 -5.16 14.04 -27.25
CA TYR A 83 -5.35 13.86 -28.69
C TYR A 83 -5.17 12.40 -29.09
N SER A 84 -5.72 12.03 -30.24
CA SER A 84 -5.55 10.71 -30.86
C SER A 84 -5.24 10.84 -32.35
N ASN A 85 -4.49 9.88 -32.90
CA ASN A 85 -4.24 9.74 -34.33
C ASN A 85 -3.55 11.00 -34.91
N CYS A 86 -2.46 11.43 -34.26
CA CYS A 86 -1.63 12.59 -34.64
C CYS A 86 -0.57 12.26 -35.71
N ASP A 87 -0.80 11.31 -36.61
CA ASP A 87 0.24 10.78 -37.53
C ASP A 87 0.35 11.53 -38.88
N ALA A 88 -0.23 12.73 -38.99
CA ALA A 88 -0.21 13.50 -40.22
C ALA A 88 1.09 14.31 -40.37
N ASN A 89 1.76 14.14 -41.52
CA ASN A 89 3.01 14.85 -41.84
C ASN A 89 2.83 16.34 -42.18
N GLU A 90 1.60 16.85 -42.21
CA GLU A 90 1.27 18.25 -42.49
C GLU A 90 0.01 18.67 -41.72
N GLY A 91 -0.14 19.99 -41.49
CA GLY A 91 -1.31 20.59 -40.85
C GLY A 91 -1.05 21.22 -39.49
N THR A 92 -2.06 21.94 -38.99
CA THR A 92 -1.96 22.74 -37.76
C THR A 92 -3.19 22.54 -36.88
N ILE A 93 -2.96 22.26 -35.60
CA ILE A 93 -3.99 22.27 -34.56
C ILE A 93 -4.08 23.69 -34.03
N HIS A 94 -5.29 24.24 -34.03
CA HIS A 94 -5.60 25.54 -33.47
C HIS A 94 -6.36 25.37 -32.16
N PHE A 95 -5.69 25.68 -31.04
CA PHE A 95 -6.27 25.68 -29.70
C PHE A 95 -6.61 27.11 -29.26
N SER A 96 -7.78 27.32 -28.67
CA SER A 96 -8.11 28.61 -28.07
C SER A 96 -9.09 28.51 -26.90
N ILE A 97 -9.05 29.52 -26.02
CA ILE A 97 -10.00 29.70 -24.92
C ILE A 97 -10.77 31.00 -25.14
N GLU A 98 -12.10 30.92 -25.11
CA GLU A 98 -13.00 32.04 -25.30
C GLU A 98 -13.90 32.31 -24.09
N ASP A 99 -14.27 33.58 -23.90
CA ASP A 99 -15.36 33.95 -22.98
C ASP A 99 -16.75 33.72 -23.61
N LYS A 100 -17.82 33.84 -22.81
CA LYS A 100 -19.20 33.71 -23.31
C LYS A 100 -19.64 34.70 -24.39
N LYS A 101 -18.86 35.75 -24.65
CA LYS A 101 -19.12 36.75 -25.69
C LYS A 101 -18.36 36.42 -26.98
N GLY A 102 -17.57 35.35 -26.99
CA GLY A 102 -16.73 34.95 -28.12
C GLY A 102 -15.42 35.72 -28.21
N ASN A 103 -14.97 36.39 -27.13
CA ASN A 103 -13.65 37.01 -27.13
C ASN A 103 -12.60 35.92 -26.84
N VAL A 104 -11.61 35.77 -27.73
CA VAL A 104 -10.46 34.89 -27.53
C VAL A 104 -9.58 35.48 -26.42
N LEU A 105 -9.35 34.69 -25.37
CA LEU A 105 -8.53 35.02 -24.21
C LEU A 105 -7.11 34.44 -24.34
N PHE A 106 -6.99 33.28 -24.99
CA PHE A 106 -5.74 32.61 -25.29
C PHE A 106 -5.89 31.82 -26.59
N SER A 107 -4.80 31.72 -27.36
CA SER A 107 -4.72 30.87 -28.54
C SER A 107 -3.30 30.37 -28.72
N GLN A 108 -3.16 29.13 -29.16
CA GLN A 108 -1.88 28.52 -29.52
C GLN A 108 -2.10 27.62 -30.74
N ASP A 109 -1.13 27.65 -31.64
CA ASP A 109 -1.12 26.83 -32.84
C ASP A 109 0.04 25.84 -32.73
N ASP A 110 -0.24 24.55 -32.93
CA ASP A 110 0.75 23.47 -32.89
C ASP A 110 0.81 22.78 -34.26
N GLU A 111 2.02 22.62 -34.79
CA GLU A 111 2.24 21.87 -36.04
C GLU A 111 2.12 20.37 -35.77
N ILE A 112 1.26 19.68 -36.54
CA ILE A 112 0.97 18.25 -36.33
C ILE A 112 2.21 17.39 -36.61
N ALA A 113 3.10 17.85 -37.50
CA ALA A 113 4.35 17.17 -37.82
C ALA A 113 5.32 16.99 -36.63
N ASN A 114 5.07 17.66 -35.50
CA ASN A 114 5.87 17.54 -34.26
C ASN A 114 5.21 16.63 -33.21
N LEU A 115 4.11 15.97 -33.56
CA LEU A 115 3.31 15.10 -32.69
C LEU A 115 3.32 13.68 -33.26
N GLU A 116 3.27 12.67 -32.40
CA GLU A 116 3.18 11.26 -32.79
C GLU A 116 2.20 10.52 -31.87
N GLY A 117 1.42 9.59 -32.43
CA GLY A 117 0.49 8.76 -31.67
C GLY A 117 -0.66 9.54 -31.02
N ASP A 118 -0.86 9.30 -29.72
CA ASP A 118 -1.99 9.81 -28.93
C ASP A 118 -1.49 10.69 -27.76
N PRO A 119 -0.96 11.89 -28.03
CA PRO A 119 -0.29 12.69 -27.02
C PRO A 119 -1.27 13.43 -26.09
N TYR A 120 -0.85 13.61 -24.84
CA TYR A 120 -1.37 14.64 -23.94
C TYR A 120 -0.63 15.95 -24.22
N ILE A 121 -1.35 16.96 -24.72
CA ILE A 121 -0.77 18.28 -24.99
C ILE A 121 -1.21 19.25 -23.90
N ARG A 122 -0.23 19.76 -23.14
CA ARG A 122 -0.42 20.76 -22.09
C ARG A 122 -0.23 22.17 -22.64
N TYR A 123 -1.29 22.97 -22.58
CA TYR A 123 -1.31 24.38 -22.93
C TYR A 123 -1.12 25.24 -21.67
N GLU A 124 0.03 25.91 -21.53
CA GLU A 124 0.34 26.80 -20.40
C GLU A 124 -0.35 28.16 -20.54
N VAL A 125 -1.67 28.18 -20.33
CA VAL A 125 -2.54 29.33 -20.65
C VAL A 125 -2.36 30.53 -19.73
N ASN A 126 -2.07 30.32 -18.44
CA ASN A 126 -1.84 31.36 -17.42
C ASN A 126 -2.90 32.49 -17.43
N LEU A 127 -4.18 32.11 -17.44
CA LEU A 127 -5.33 33.00 -17.57
C LEU A 127 -6.06 33.27 -16.24
N LYS A 128 -6.48 34.52 -16.05
CA LYS A 128 -7.41 34.89 -14.98
C LYS A 128 -8.85 34.72 -15.42
N VAL A 129 -9.52 33.72 -14.87
CA VAL A 129 -10.93 33.41 -15.09
C VAL A 129 -11.79 33.77 -13.89
N LYS A 130 -13.03 34.15 -14.15
CA LYS A 130 -14.05 34.35 -13.12
C LYS A 130 -14.64 32.99 -12.71
N ALA A 131 -14.55 32.65 -11.43
CA ALA A 131 -15.24 31.49 -10.86
C ALA A 131 -16.75 31.55 -11.16
N ASN A 132 -17.33 30.41 -11.54
CA ASN A 132 -18.69 30.22 -12.05
C ASN A 132 -19.00 31.03 -13.33
N GLY A 133 -17.98 31.54 -14.03
CA GLY A 133 -18.11 32.09 -15.37
C GLY A 133 -18.27 30.96 -16.40
N THR A 134 -18.69 31.28 -17.62
CA THR A 134 -18.78 30.31 -18.72
C THR A 134 -17.72 30.63 -19.75
N TYR A 135 -16.91 29.63 -20.07
CA TYR A 135 -15.82 29.70 -21.03
C TYR A 135 -15.88 28.49 -21.96
N TYR A 136 -15.18 28.61 -23.08
CA TYR A 136 -15.19 27.60 -24.14
C TYR A 136 -13.76 27.34 -24.59
N ILE A 137 -13.35 26.08 -24.56
CA ILE A 137 -12.15 25.61 -25.25
C ILE A 137 -12.58 25.28 -26.67
N ARG A 138 -11.87 25.79 -27.67
CA ARG A 138 -12.08 25.47 -29.08
C ARG A 138 -10.84 24.86 -29.67
N VAL A 139 -11.04 23.75 -30.36
CA VAL A 139 -9.99 23.03 -31.07
C VAL A 139 -10.46 22.71 -32.48
N PHE A 140 -9.66 23.06 -33.48
CA PHE A 140 -9.90 22.70 -34.87
C PHE A 140 -8.58 22.47 -35.60
N VAL A 141 -8.65 21.82 -36.75
CA VAL A 141 -7.47 21.50 -37.56
C VAL A 141 -7.61 22.11 -38.95
N ASP A 142 -6.52 22.69 -39.46
CA ASP A 142 -6.39 23.10 -40.86
C ASP A 142 -5.21 22.39 -41.54
N GLY A 143 -5.28 22.26 -42.87
CA GLY A 143 -4.21 21.66 -43.68
C GLY A 143 -4.17 20.13 -43.73
N VAL A 144 -5.16 19.43 -43.16
CA VAL A 144 -5.22 17.94 -43.14
C VAL A 144 -6.51 17.42 -43.75
N ILE A 145 -6.43 16.30 -44.48
CA ILE A 145 -7.60 15.57 -44.97
C ILE A 145 -8.27 14.79 -43.83
N ALA A 146 -9.60 14.82 -43.75
CA ALA A 146 -10.39 14.29 -42.63
C ALA A 146 -10.03 12.86 -42.12
N PRO A 147 -9.62 11.88 -42.95
CA PRO A 147 -9.21 10.56 -42.45
C PRO A 147 -7.91 10.56 -41.64
N LEU A 148 -7.04 11.56 -41.87
CA LEU A 148 -5.74 11.72 -41.23
C LEU A 148 -5.75 12.86 -40.19
N ALA A 149 -6.90 13.53 -39.99
CA ALA A 149 -6.97 14.63 -39.03
C ALA A 149 -6.87 14.07 -37.60
N PRO A 150 -6.10 14.73 -36.72
CA PRO A 150 -6.11 14.43 -35.29
C PRO A 150 -7.51 14.44 -34.71
N LYS A 151 -7.70 13.69 -33.65
CA LYS A 151 -8.97 13.57 -32.93
C LYS A 151 -8.76 13.93 -31.47
N LEU A 152 -9.83 14.23 -30.75
CA LEU A 152 -9.81 14.37 -29.30
C LEU A 152 -10.51 13.19 -28.65
N TRP A 153 -9.92 12.64 -27.60
CA TRP A 153 -10.60 11.65 -26.79
C TRP A 153 -11.79 12.29 -26.05
N LEU A 154 -12.92 11.58 -26.00
CA LEU A 154 -14.14 12.03 -25.36
C LEU A 154 -14.57 11.05 -24.25
N SER A 155 -15.13 11.59 -23.18
CA SER A 155 -15.64 10.86 -22.02
C SER A 155 -17.12 11.13 -21.80
N ASN A 156 -17.83 10.14 -21.24
CA ASN A 156 -19.22 10.26 -20.78
C ASN A 156 -19.32 10.73 -19.31
N ASN A 157 -18.20 11.00 -18.64
CA ASN A 157 -18.17 11.49 -17.27
C ASN A 157 -18.75 12.91 -17.22
N VAL A 158 -19.52 13.21 -16.17
CA VAL A 158 -20.14 14.51 -15.98
C VAL A 158 -19.50 15.20 -14.80
N SER A 159 -18.44 15.96 -15.07
CA SER A 159 -17.90 16.94 -14.12
C SER A 159 -18.87 18.11 -13.94
N ASP A 160 -18.88 18.73 -12.77
CA ASP A 160 -19.63 19.98 -12.54
C ASP A 160 -18.96 21.20 -13.21
N GLU A 161 -17.68 21.09 -13.49
CA GLU A 161 -16.85 22.16 -14.03
C GLU A 161 -16.70 22.01 -15.55
N ILE A 162 -16.48 20.81 -16.05
CA ILE A 162 -16.41 20.51 -17.48
C ILE A 162 -17.81 20.09 -17.93
N ARG A 163 -18.33 20.70 -19.00
CA ARG A 163 -19.72 20.52 -19.46
C ARG A 163 -19.76 19.85 -20.84
N ASP A 164 -20.94 19.67 -21.40
CA ASP A 164 -21.08 19.01 -22.69
C ASP A 164 -20.22 19.66 -23.79
N VAL A 165 -19.45 18.82 -24.49
CA VAL A 165 -18.72 19.15 -25.71
C VAL A 165 -19.69 19.24 -26.89
N ILE A 166 -19.40 20.11 -27.84
CA ILE A 166 -20.14 20.27 -29.09
C ILE A 166 -19.17 20.07 -30.26
N TYR A 167 -19.48 19.14 -31.17
CA TYR A 167 -18.65 18.91 -32.37
C TYR A 167 -19.47 18.35 -33.54
N TYR A 168 -18.86 18.34 -34.72
CA TYR A 168 -19.50 17.85 -35.94
C TYR A 168 -19.72 16.33 -35.88
N GLY A 169 -20.96 15.89 -36.09
CA GLY A 169 -21.32 14.46 -36.05
C GLY A 169 -21.76 13.95 -34.67
N GLN A 170 -21.89 14.82 -33.66
CA GLN A 170 -22.39 14.47 -32.33
C GLN A 170 -23.82 13.92 -32.37
N ASP A 171 -24.05 12.78 -31.68
CA ASP A 171 -25.41 12.29 -31.41
C ASP A 171 -26.11 13.23 -30.41
N PRO A 172 -27.24 13.86 -30.78
CA PRO A 172 -27.94 14.81 -29.91
C PRO A 172 -28.48 14.20 -28.61
N ASN A 173 -28.57 12.87 -28.50
CA ASN A 173 -29.04 12.18 -27.31
C ASN A 173 -27.91 11.78 -26.35
N VAL A 174 -26.64 11.92 -26.76
CA VAL A 174 -25.48 11.50 -25.96
C VAL A 174 -24.69 12.73 -25.52
N ARG A 175 -24.65 12.94 -24.19
CA ARG A 175 -23.79 13.95 -23.58
C ARG A 175 -22.38 13.41 -23.42
N MET A 176 -21.41 14.18 -23.89
CA MET A 176 -19.99 13.83 -23.84
C MET A 176 -19.18 15.07 -23.44
N GLN A 177 -17.95 14.86 -22.99
CA GLN A 177 -16.98 15.89 -22.66
C GLN A 177 -15.66 15.50 -23.32
N ALA A 178 -14.84 16.47 -23.72
CA ALA A 178 -13.46 16.17 -24.13
C ALA A 178 -12.64 15.75 -22.89
N ASN A 179 -11.71 14.82 -23.08
CA ASN A 179 -10.70 14.49 -22.07
C ASN A 179 -9.82 15.72 -21.86
N VAL A 180 -10.13 16.45 -20.79
CA VAL A 180 -9.49 17.72 -20.48
C VAL A 180 -9.15 17.77 -19.00
N GLU A 181 -7.93 18.23 -18.73
CA GLU A 181 -7.47 18.57 -17.40
C GLU A 181 -7.29 20.09 -17.28
N LEU A 182 -7.86 20.66 -16.23
CA LEU A 182 -7.75 22.09 -15.91
C LEU A 182 -6.90 22.23 -14.64
N GLY A 183 -5.69 22.77 -14.79
CA GLY A 183 -4.80 23.09 -13.69
C GLY A 183 -5.07 24.49 -13.17
N TYR A 184 -5.52 24.61 -11.92
CA TYR A 184 -5.70 25.90 -11.26
C TYR A 184 -4.62 26.15 -10.24
N SER A 185 -3.92 27.28 -10.36
CA SER A 185 -2.99 27.71 -9.34
C SER A 185 -3.75 28.24 -8.12
N VAL A 186 -3.51 27.64 -6.95
CA VAL A 186 -4.16 28.01 -5.69
C VAL A 186 -3.12 28.42 -4.69
N PHE A 187 -3.16 29.68 -4.28
CA PHE A 187 -2.37 30.17 -3.16
C PHE A 187 -3.15 30.02 -1.84
N HIS A 188 -2.57 29.30 -0.88
CA HIS A 188 -3.17 29.06 0.44
C HIS A 188 -3.04 30.28 1.38
N TYR A 189 -3.77 31.36 1.07
CA TYR A 189 -3.68 32.64 1.80
C TYR A 189 -3.94 32.52 3.31
N ALA A 190 -4.89 31.67 3.72
CA ALA A 190 -5.20 31.46 5.14
C ALA A 190 -4.00 30.85 5.87
N SER A 191 -3.42 29.79 5.31
CA SER A 191 -2.23 29.11 5.83
C SER A 191 -1.04 30.08 5.88
N PHE A 192 -0.80 30.84 4.81
CA PHE A 192 0.27 31.84 4.77
C PHE A 192 0.07 32.94 5.83
N ALA A 193 -1.16 33.45 5.97
CA ALA A 193 -1.48 34.46 6.97
C ALA A 193 -1.27 33.93 8.40
N ILE A 194 -1.69 32.68 8.67
CA ILE A 194 -1.47 32.01 9.95
C ILE A 194 0.03 31.87 10.23
N ALA A 195 0.82 31.43 9.25
CA ALA A 195 2.27 31.29 9.38
C ALA A 195 2.93 32.66 9.67
N PHE A 196 2.60 33.68 8.88
CA PHE A 196 3.11 35.04 9.04
C PHE A 196 2.79 35.64 10.41
N VAL A 197 1.52 35.56 10.82
CA VAL A 197 1.05 36.03 12.12
C VAL A 197 1.75 35.27 13.24
N SER A 198 1.90 33.95 13.12
CA SER A 198 2.55 33.12 14.13
C SER A 198 4.03 33.49 14.30
N ILE A 199 4.75 33.70 13.19
CA ILE A 199 6.15 34.14 13.22
C ILE A 199 6.25 35.53 13.87
N LEU A 200 5.41 36.49 13.49
CA LEU A 200 5.41 37.83 14.06
C LEU A 200 5.19 37.82 15.57
N PHE A 201 4.15 37.11 16.03
CA PHE A 201 3.84 37.01 17.46
C PHE A 201 4.87 36.19 18.24
N SER A 202 5.53 35.21 17.60
CA SER A 202 6.62 34.46 18.23
C SER A 202 7.79 35.38 18.59
N GLY A 203 8.15 36.31 17.70
CA GLY A 203 9.14 37.36 17.93
C GLY A 203 8.70 38.34 19.01
N LEU A 204 7.47 38.85 18.94
CA LEU A 204 6.94 39.78 19.96
C LEU A 204 6.91 39.15 21.36
N SER A 205 6.53 37.87 21.46
CA SER A 205 6.53 37.15 22.73
C SER A 205 7.93 37.07 23.35
N ALA A 206 8.99 37.17 22.53
CA ALA A 206 10.35 37.15 23.03
C ALA A 206 10.76 38.39 23.82
N LEU A 207 10.07 39.51 23.58
CA LEU A 207 10.25 40.77 24.29
C LEU A 207 9.47 40.82 25.61
N ILE A 208 8.51 39.91 25.80
CA ILE A 208 7.66 39.87 26.99
C ILE A 208 8.42 39.31 28.20
N VAL A 209 8.28 40.00 29.33
CA VAL A 209 8.76 39.58 30.65
C VAL A 209 7.56 39.45 31.59
N LEU A 210 7.33 38.24 32.09
CA LEU A 210 6.24 37.90 33.00
C LEU A 210 6.67 38.04 34.47
N HIS A 211 6.09 39.03 35.16
CA HIS A 211 6.26 39.26 36.60
C HIS A 211 5.17 38.54 37.37
N LEU A 212 5.24 37.21 37.37
CA LEU A 212 4.29 36.35 38.07
C LEU A 212 4.84 35.94 39.44
N SER A 213 4.00 36.00 40.47
CA SER A 213 4.28 35.41 41.78
C SER A 213 4.44 33.88 41.65
N GLU A 214 5.12 33.26 42.61
CA GLU A 214 5.41 31.82 42.59
C GLU A 214 4.13 30.97 42.47
N ASN A 215 3.09 31.32 43.22
CA ASN A 215 1.78 30.66 43.14
C ASN A 215 1.14 30.78 41.75
N LYS A 216 1.20 31.96 41.11
CA LYS A 216 0.67 32.15 39.75
C LYS A 216 1.48 31.40 38.70
N ARG A 217 2.81 31.33 38.85
CA ARG A 217 3.68 30.51 37.97
C ARG A 217 3.39 29.03 38.10
N ARG A 218 3.10 28.56 39.32
CA ARG A 218 2.70 27.18 39.57
C ARG A 218 1.38 26.85 38.88
N ILE A 219 0.33 27.65 39.10
CA ILE A 219 -0.99 27.42 38.48
C ILE A 219 -0.88 27.45 36.96
N LEU A 220 -0.20 28.46 36.40
CA LEU A 220 -0.02 28.59 34.96
C LEU A 220 0.82 27.44 34.39
N GLY A 221 1.89 27.04 35.09
CA GLY A 221 2.74 25.93 34.66
C GLY A 221 2.02 24.59 34.66
N MET A 222 1.18 24.34 35.67
CA MET A 222 0.32 23.15 35.71
C MET A 222 -0.75 23.19 34.61
N GLY A 223 -1.37 24.34 34.38
CA GLY A 223 -2.33 24.52 33.28
C GLY A 223 -1.71 24.25 31.91
N VAL A 224 -0.49 24.74 31.67
CA VAL A 224 0.26 24.45 30.43
C VAL A 224 0.51 22.96 30.25
N LEU A 225 0.94 22.24 31.29
CA LEU A 225 1.20 20.80 31.19
C LEU A 225 -0.05 19.98 30.84
N LEU A 226 -1.24 20.45 31.24
CA LEU A 226 -2.50 19.80 30.93
C LEU A 226 -3.07 20.22 29.56
N ILE A 227 -2.85 21.46 29.13
CA ILE A 227 -3.44 21.98 27.88
C ILE A 227 -2.57 21.68 26.66
N MET A 228 -1.24 21.72 26.80
CA MET A 228 -0.34 21.51 25.66
C MET A 228 -0.49 20.16 24.96
N PRO A 229 -0.71 19.03 25.65
CA PRO A 229 -1.04 17.75 24.99
C PRO A 229 -2.25 17.85 24.05
N VAL A 230 -3.32 18.54 24.46
CA VAL A 230 -4.51 18.75 23.63
C VAL A 230 -4.17 19.56 22.38
N VAL A 231 -3.42 20.65 22.56
CA VAL A 231 -3.02 21.52 21.44
C VAL A 231 -2.15 20.77 20.43
N MET A 232 -1.17 20.00 20.91
CA MET A 232 -0.30 19.22 20.04
C MET A 232 -1.01 18.04 19.38
N CYS A 233 -1.96 17.40 20.06
CA CYS A 233 -2.82 16.38 19.49
C CYS A 233 -3.62 16.93 18.30
N ILE A 234 -4.29 18.08 18.46
CA ILE A 234 -5.03 18.72 17.36
C ILE A 234 -4.10 19.08 16.19
N LEU A 235 -2.92 19.65 16.47
CA LEU A 235 -1.96 20.02 15.43
C LEU A 235 -1.42 18.80 14.67
N ALA A 236 -1.05 17.74 15.37
CA ALA A 236 -0.54 16.51 14.76
C ALA A 236 -1.60 15.82 13.89
N GLU A 237 -2.84 15.75 14.37
CA GLU A 237 -3.96 15.17 13.62
C GLU A 237 -4.27 16.01 12.37
N THR A 238 -4.35 17.34 12.52
CA THR A 238 -4.65 18.25 11.40
C THR A 238 -3.58 18.19 10.31
N LEU A 239 -2.29 18.09 10.69
CA LEU A 239 -1.20 17.93 9.73
C LEU A 239 -1.37 16.65 8.89
N ASN A 240 -1.88 15.57 9.51
CA ASN A 240 -2.10 14.28 8.87
C ASN A 240 -3.54 14.13 8.31
N ASN A 241 -4.17 15.25 7.92
CA ASN A 241 -5.53 15.31 7.36
C ASN A 241 -6.62 14.63 8.21
N ASN A 242 -6.38 14.48 9.52
CA ASN A 242 -7.29 13.87 10.46
C ASN A 242 -7.87 14.90 11.44
N SER A 243 -9.02 14.57 12.02
CA SER A 243 -9.65 15.38 13.07
C SER A 243 -9.89 14.53 14.31
N ILE A 244 -9.28 14.93 15.44
CA ILE A 244 -9.55 14.30 16.73
C ILE A 244 -10.97 14.63 17.23
N LEU A 245 -11.60 15.69 16.72
CA LEU A 245 -12.93 16.14 17.15
C LEU A 245 -14.06 15.26 16.59
N ASN A 246 -13.77 14.48 15.54
CA ASN A 246 -14.74 13.57 14.93
C ASN A 246 -14.79 12.21 15.65
N LYS A 247 -13.92 11.97 16.63
CA LYS A 247 -13.74 10.69 17.31
C LYS A 247 -14.58 10.59 18.58
N SER A 248 -14.76 9.37 19.08
CA SER A 248 -15.43 9.13 20.36
C SER A 248 -14.71 9.87 21.51
N MET A 249 -15.46 10.26 22.54
CA MET A 249 -14.87 10.92 23.72
C MET A 249 -13.79 10.07 24.39
N TYR A 250 -13.94 8.74 24.37
CA TYR A 250 -12.98 7.81 24.96
C TYR A 250 -11.69 7.73 24.14
N VAL A 251 -11.78 7.59 22.81
CA VAL A 251 -10.61 7.62 21.91
C VAL A 251 -9.84 8.93 22.05
N TRP A 252 -10.57 10.05 22.16
CA TRP A 252 -9.98 11.35 22.42
C TRP A 252 -9.23 11.39 23.75
N MET A 253 -9.81 10.85 24.83
CA MET A 253 -9.18 10.80 26.15
C MET A 253 -7.92 9.93 26.15
N ILE A 254 -7.93 8.79 25.47
CA ILE A 254 -6.78 7.88 25.39
C ILE A 254 -5.65 8.53 24.62
N ASN A 255 -5.93 9.17 23.47
CA ASN A 255 -4.94 9.99 22.77
C ASN A 255 -4.37 11.07 23.69
N TYR A 256 -5.23 11.86 24.35
CA TYR A 256 -4.79 12.88 25.29
C TYR A 256 -3.85 12.31 26.36
N LEU A 257 -4.15 11.14 26.93
CA LEU A 257 -3.30 10.49 27.93
C LEU A 257 -1.94 10.10 27.34
N LEU A 258 -1.89 9.53 26.13
CA LEU A 258 -0.64 9.18 25.44
C LEU A 258 0.21 10.43 25.17
N TYR A 259 -0.40 11.49 24.64
CA TYR A 259 0.31 12.77 24.48
C TYR A 259 0.78 13.32 25.83
N PHE A 260 -0.07 13.30 26.87
CA PHE A 260 0.27 13.79 28.21
C PHE A 260 1.43 13.02 28.84
N LEU A 261 1.53 11.71 28.60
CA LEU A 261 2.64 10.87 29.05
C LEU A 261 4.00 11.34 28.49
N ILE A 262 4.06 11.81 27.24
CA ILE A 262 5.27 12.40 26.65
C ILE A 262 5.73 13.63 27.46
N TYR A 263 4.79 14.51 27.82
CA TYR A 263 5.11 15.69 28.65
C TYR A 263 5.54 15.29 30.05
N CYS A 264 4.88 14.31 30.64
CA CYS A 264 5.26 13.79 31.94
C CYS A 264 6.68 13.20 31.95
N PHE A 265 7.05 12.44 30.91
CA PHE A 265 8.39 11.90 30.72
C PHE A 265 9.44 13.01 30.65
N PHE A 266 9.29 13.98 29.74
CA PHE A 266 10.25 15.09 29.64
C PHE A 266 10.21 16.03 30.86
N TYR A 267 9.10 16.11 31.58
CA TYR A 267 9.02 16.84 32.85
C TYR A 267 9.81 16.13 33.95
N ALA A 268 9.69 14.81 34.05
CA ALA A 268 10.47 14.01 34.98
C ALA A 268 11.99 14.14 34.71
N LEU A 269 12.39 14.18 33.43
CA LEU A 269 13.79 14.32 33.01
C LEU A 269 14.33 15.73 33.29
N THR A 270 13.64 16.78 32.83
CA THR A 270 14.17 18.16 32.83
C THR A 270 13.84 18.97 34.09
N ASN A 271 12.73 18.64 34.78
CA ASN A 271 12.12 19.41 35.88
C ASN A 271 11.88 20.90 35.56
N LYS A 272 11.88 21.26 34.27
CA LYS A 272 11.82 22.65 33.80
C LYS A 272 10.79 22.72 32.70
N LEU A 273 9.65 23.35 32.99
CA LEU A 273 8.50 23.43 32.09
C LEU A 273 8.89 23.83 30.65
N ARG A 274 9.77 24.83 30.52
CA ARG A 274 10.25 25.31 29.21
C ARG A 274 10.86 24.21 28.35
N PHE A 275 11.68 23.33 28.94
CA PHE A 275 12.38 22.29 28.22
C PHE A 275 11.48 21.09 27.99
N THR A 276 10.61 20.78 28.95
CA THR A 276 9.53 19.80 28.76
C THR A 276 8.72 20.10 27.51
N VAL A 277 8.20 21.32 27.40
CA VAL A 277 7.34 21.70 26.27
C VAL A 277 8.13 21.72 24.96
N ILE A 278 9.36 22.26 24.96
CA ILE A 278 10.21 22.26 23.75
C ILE A 278 10.43 20.83 23.25
N PHE A 279 10.88 19.92 24.11
CA PHE A 279 11.21 18.56 23.68
C PHE A 279 9.97 17.72 23.36
N SER A 280 8.89 17.84 24.15
CA SER A 280 7.65 17.10 23.88
C SER A 280 7.02 17.55 22.57
N ASN A 281 6.86 18.86 22.38
CA ASN A 281 6.28 19.38 21.15
C ASN A 281 7.15 19.03 19.94
N ALA A 282 8.49 19.09 20.08
CA ALA A 282 9.41 18.78 18.98
C ALA A 282 9.30 17.31 18.56
N LEU A 283 9.30 16.38 19.54
CA LEU A 283 9.11 14.96 19.26
C LEU A 283 7.78 14.69 18.54
N ILE A 284 6.68 15.24 19.05
CA ILE A 284 5.35 15.08 18.44
C ILE A 284 5.32 15.65 17.01
N LEU A 285 5.90 16.83 16.79
CA LEU A 285 5.95 17.44 15.47
C LEU A 285 6.78 16.61 14.49
N ILE A 286 7.93 16.09 14.92
CA ILE A 286 8.78 15.22 14.10
C ILE A 286 8.00 13.97 13.69
N LEU A 287 7.39 13.26 14.65
CA LEU A 287 6.58 12.07 14.36
C LEU A 287 5.42 12.39 13.41
N ALA A 288 4.75 13.53 13.60
CA ALA A 288 3.64 13.94 12.74
C ALA A 288 4.09 14.30 11.32
N ILE A 289 5.30 14.88 11.15
CA ILE A 289 5.90 15.19 9.84
C ILE A 289 6.36 13.91 9.14
N ILE A 290 7.00 12.99 9.86
CA ILE A 290 7.40 11.69 9.32
C ILE A 290 6.17 10.95 8.81
N ASN A 291 5.12 10.86 9.63
CA ASN A 291 3.86 10.23 9.24
C ASN A 291 3.22 10.93 8.02
N PHE A 292 3.24 12.26 7.97
CA PHE A 292 2.69 13.02 6.84
C PHE A 292 3.37 12.67 5.53
N TYR A 293 4.70 12.69 5.49
CA TYR A 293 5.43 12.36 4.27
C TYR A 293 5.37 10.88 3.93
N LYS A 294 5.42 9.99 4.93
CA LYS A 294 5.26 8.54 4.69
C LYS A 294 3.91 8.21 4.03
N LEU A 295 2.82 8.80 4.54
CA LEU A 295 1.49 8.67 3.92
C LEU A 295 1.45 9.20 2.49
N GLN A 296 2.18 10.29 2.19
CA GLN A 296 2.22 10.83 0.83
C GLN A 296 3.03 9.97 -0.14
N PHE A 297 4.12 9.36 0.32
CA PHE A 297 5.03 8.59 -0.54
C PHE A 297 4.62 7.12 -0.68
N ARG A 298 4.17 6.50 0.40
CA ARG A 298 3.90 5.05 0.47
C ARG A 298 2.43 4.73 0.70
N GLY A 299 1.57 5.72 0.90
CA GLY A 299 0.16 5.49 1.21
C GLY A 299 -0.10 4.88 2.60
N GLU A 300 0.93 4.63 3.40
CA GLU A 300 0.86 4.00 4.72
C GLU A 300 1.40 4.90 5.84
N PRO A 301 0.85 4.82 7.07
CA PRO A 301 1.31 5.61 8.19
C PRO A 301 2.62 5.08 8.77
N PHE A 302 3.26 5.94 9.56
CA PHE A 302 4.49 5.62 10.29
C PHE A 302 4.17 4.71 11.47
N THR A 303 4.85 3.57 11.56
CA THR A 303 4.75 2.58 12.64
C THR A 303 6.09 2.47 13.39
N PHE A 304 6.14 1.66 14.44
CA PHE A 304 7.42 1.40 15.11
C PHE A 304 8.38 0.52 14.30
N ALA A 305 7.86 -0.33 13.40
CA ALA A 305 8.70 -1.17 12.54
C ALA A 305 9.65 -0.31 11.68
N ASP A 306 9.18 0.86 11.23
CA ASP A 306 9.98 1.85 10.48
C ASP A 306 11.21 2.38 11.25
N VAL A 307 11.17 2.34 12.58
CA VAL A 307 12.32 2.77 13.41
C VAL A 307 13.41 1.70 13.40
N VAL A 308 13.01 0.43 13.37
CA VAL A 308 13.92 -0.71 13.32
C VAL A 308 14.55 -0.81 11.92
N SER A 309 13.75 -0.65 10.86
CA SER A 309 14.22 -0.66 9.46
C SER A 309 14.77 0.69 8.96
N PHE A 310 15.08 1.63 9.88
CA PHE A 310 15.50 2.99 9.53
C PHE A 310 16.75 3.03 8.64
N GLY A 311 17.69 2.09 8.83
CA GLY A 311 18.90 1.98 8.02
C GLY A 311 18.58 1.72 6.54
N THR A 312 17.74 0.71 6.28
CA THR A 312 17.28 0.37 4.93
C THR A 312 16.42 1.48 4.33
N ALA A 313 15.51 2.06 5.11
CA ALA A 313 14.64 3.15 4.66
C ALA A 313 15.42 4.39 4.22
N MET A 314 16.58 4.67 4.82
CA MET A 314 17.43 5.81 4.45
C MET A 314 18.10 5.65 3.09
N ASN A 315 18.43 4.42 2.70
CA ASN A 315 19.04 4.12 1.40
C ASN A 315 18.06 4.32 0.25
N VAL A 316 16.76 4.07 0.48
CA VAL A 316 15.69 4.29 -0.51
C VAL A 316 15.19 5.75 -0.47
N ALA A 317 15.29 6.43 0.67
CA ALA A 317 14.82 7.81 0.84
C ALA A 317 15.56 8.84 -0.02
N SER A 318 16.78 8.54 -0.50
CA SER A 318 17.53 9.44 -1.40
C SER A 318 16.90 9.59 -2.78
N GLU A 319 16.08 8.64 -3.21
CA GLU A 319 15.35 8.69 -4.49
C GLU A 319 14.09 9.59 -4.40
N TYR A 320 13.56 9.81 -3.20
CA TYR A 320 12.36 10.62 -3.00
C TYR A 320 12.70 12.10 -2.85
N LYS A 321 12.14 12.95 -3.70
CA LYS A 321 12.21 14.41 -3.56
C LYS A 321 11.29 14.88 -2.42
N ILE A 322 11.81 14.93 -1.19
CA ILE A 322 11.09 15.51 -0.05
C ILE A 322 10.96 17.03 -0.22
N GLY A 323 9.86 17.47 -0.83
CA GLY A 323 9.50 18.87 -0.97
C GLY A 323 8.83 19.44 0.28
N LEU A 324 9.03 20.73 0.58
CA LEU A 324 8.35 21.42 1.68
C LEU A 324 6.85 21.62 1.36
N SER A 325 5.95 21.12 2.20
CA SER A 325 4.51 21.40 2.10
C SER A 325 4.08 22.65 2.89
N TYR A 326 3.11 23.40 2.38
CA TYR A 326 2.50 24.54 3.10
C TYR A 326 1.93 24.13 4.47
N LEU A 327 1.42 22.89 4.60
CA LEU A 327 0.88 22.36 5.85
C LEU A 327 2.00 22.23 6.90
N VAL A 328 3.16 21.73 6.49
CA VAL A 328 4.35 21.59 7.35
C VAL A 328 4.86 22.97 7.77
N ILE A 329 4.96 23.92 6.85
CA ILE A 329 5.41 25.30 7.16
C ILE A 329 4.45 26.01 8.12
N THR A 330 3.15 25.87 7.88
CA THR A 330 2.10 26.49 8.71
C THR A 330 2.10 25.89 10.12
N THR A 331 2.08 24.57 10.21
CA THR A 331 2.11 23.83 11.49
C THR A 331 3.39 24.12 12.26
N GLY A 332 4.55 24.14 11.58
CA GLY A 332 5.84 24.51 12.16
C GLY A 332 5.85 25.96 12.70
N SER A 333 5.24 26.90 11.99
CA SER A 333 5.13 28.30 12.43
C SER A 333 4.26 28.44 13.68
N VAL A 334 3.13 27.73 13.74
CA VAL A 334 2.26 27.69 14.93
C VAL A 334 2.98 27.03 16.10
N PHE A 335 3.72 25.94 15.86
CA PHE A 335 4.59 25.31 16.85
C PHE A 335 5.63 26.29 17.43
N VAL A 336 6.31 27.07 16.58
CA VAL A 336 7.30 28.08 17.02
C VAL A 336 6.62 29.15 17.89
N LEU A 337 5.43 29.62 17.51
CA LEU A 337 4.65 30.57 18.31
C LEU A 337 4.34 30.02 19.71
N ILE A 338 3.71 28.83 19.77
CA ILE A 338 3.29 28.20 21.03
C ILE A 338 4.50 27.98 21.93
N THR A 339 5.58 27.42 21.37
CA THR A 339 6.82 27.15 22.09
C THR A 339 7.47 28.44 22.60
N SER A 340 7.47 29.51 21.80
CA SER A 340 8.04 30.81 22.20
C SER A 340 7.28 31.44 23.36
N ILE A 341 5.94 31.39 23.34
CA ILE A 341 5.09 31.90 24.43
C ILE A 341 5.30 31.09 25.70
N VAL A 342 5.22 29.76 25.61
CA VAL A 342 5.29 28.87 26.78
C VAL A 342 6.67 28.87 27.42
N SER A 343 7.75 29.02 26.62
CA SER A 343 9.12 29.13 27.13
C SER A 343 9.34 30.33 28.07
N ARG A 344 8.43 31.32 28.08
CA ARG A 344 8.47 32.47 29.00
C ARG A 344 8.06 32.10 30.43
N ILE A 345 7.34 31.00 30.60
CA ILE A 345 6.83 30.54 31.90
C ILE A 345 7.94 29.71 32.57
N ARG A 346 8.57 30.29 33.60
CA ARG A 346 9.64 29.63 34.35
C ARG A 346 9.04 28.94 35.59
N TYR A 347 8.88 27.62 35.50
CA TYR A 347 8.37 26.79 36.57
C TYR A 347 9.18 25.49 36.73
N SER A 348 9.42 25.09 37.97
CA SER A 348 10.14 23.87 38.36
C SER A 348 9.70 23.41 39.76
N VAL A 349 9.56 22.09 39.97
CA VAL A 349 9.28 21.53 41.30
C VAL A 349 10.56 21.49 42.12
N HIS A 350 10.51 22.03 43.34
CA HIS A 350 11.68 22.09 44.23
C HIS A 350 11.89 20.79 45.02
N HIS A 351 10.84 20.00 45.27
CA HIS A 351 10.91 18.79 46.08
C HIS A 351 11.25 17.55 45.23
N LYS A 352 12.47 17.00 45.44
CA LYS A 352 12.96 15.81 44.73
C LYS A 352 12.04 14.58 44.86
N ARG A 353 11.45 14.34 46.05
CA ARG A 353 10.51 13.22 46.27
C ARG A 353 9.25 13.32 45.41
N THR A 354 8.66 14.52 45.33
CA THR A 354 7.48 14.77 44.49
C THR A 354 7.79 14.56 43.01
N ARG A 355 8.97 14.98 42.55
CA ARG A 355 9.44 14.73 41.18
C ARG A 355 9.58 13.23 40.89
N LEU A 356 10.17 12.46 41.79
CA LEU A 356 10.33 11.01 41.63
C LEU A 356 8.98 10.29 41.63
N ILE A 357 8.03 10.68 42.49
CA ILE A 357 6.69 10.10 42.52
C ILE A 357 5.93 10.40 41.22
N ILE A 358 5.96 11.64 40.73
CA ILE A 358 5.32 12.00 39.45
C ILE A 358 5.94 11.22 38.29
N GLY A 359 7.27 11.12 38.25
CA GLY A 359 7.97 10.32 37.25
C GLY A 359 7.57 8.85 37.29
N ALA A 360 7.59 8.23 38.48
CA ALA A 360 7.20 6.83 38.67
C ALA A 360 5.73 6.56 38.29
N LEU A 361 4.80 7.45 38.67
CA LEU A 361 3.40 7.33 38.29
C LEU A 361 3.18 7.49 36.78
N SER A 362 3.98 8.34 36.13
CA SER A 362 3.89 8.53 34.68
C SER A 362 4.45 7.33 33.92
N VAL A 363 5.54 6.74 34.40
CA VAL A 363 6.06 5.48 33.86
C VAL A 363 5.05 4.35 34.07
N ALA A 364 4.48 4.22 35.28
CA ALA A 364 3.48 3.20 35.57
C ALA A 364 2.22 3.37 34.70
N LEU A 365 1.75 4.60 34.51
CA LEU A 365 0.62 4.89 33.62
C LEU A 365 0.98 4.62 32.15
N GLY A 366 2.19 4.94 31.72
CA GLY A 366 2.68 4.64 30.37
C GLY A 366 2.76 3.15 30.10
N VAL A 367 3.35 2.38 31.02
CA VAL A 367 3.40 0.91 30.95
C VAL A 367 1.99 0.35 30.93
N PHE A 368 1.09 0.80 31.82
CA PHE A 368 -0.31 0.37 31.81
C PHE A 368 -1.01 0.67 30.48
N MET A 369 -0.84 1.86 29.91
CA MET A 369 -1.47 2.24 28.64
C MET A 369 -0.92 1.45 27.46
N VAL A 370 0.41 1.25 27.40
CA VAL A 370 1.03 0.41 26.38
C VAL A 370 0.52 -1.02 26.53
N SER A 371 0.60 -1.63 27.71
CA SER A 371 0.10 -2.99 27.96
C SER A 371 -1.39 -3.16 27.73
N ALA A 372 -2.21 -2.13 27.95
CA ALA A 372 -3.66 -2.18 27.69
C ALA A 372 -4.02 -2.01 26.20
N LEU A 373 -3.11 -1.43 25.42
CA LEU A 373 -3.23 -1.31 23.95
C LEU A 373 -2.40 -2.37 23.23
N PHE A 374 -1.68 -3.21 23.97
CA PHE A 374 -0.94 -4.37 23.49
C PHE A 374 -1.92 -5.55 23.41
N ASP A 375 -1.82 -6.37 22.37
CA ASP A 375 -2.73 -7.51 22.12
C ASP A 375 -4.18 -7.06 21.83
N THR A 376 -4.32 -5.97 21.05
CA THR A 376 -5.62 -5.38 20.71
C THR A 376 -6.52 -6.36 19.95
N ASP A 377 -5.93 -7.29 19.21
CA ASP A 377 -6.63 -8.32 18.43
C ASP A 377 -7.42 -9.26 19.34
N ARG A 378 -6.78 -9.75 20.41
CA ARG A 378 -7.44 -10.56 21.44
C ARG A 378 -8.59 -9.82 22.13
N TYR A 379 -8.44 -8.50 22.33
CA TYR A 379 -9.49 -7.70 22.95
C TYR A 379 -10.56 -7.25 21.97
N SER A 380 -10.31 -7.17 20.66
CA SER A 380 -11.27 -6.66 19.67
C SER A 380 -12.14 -7.74 19.03
N ALA A 381 -11.70 -9.02 19.06
CA ALA A 381 -12.42 -10.16 18.48
C ALA A 381 -13.82 -10.39 19.05
N SER A 382 -14.11 -9.97 20.30
CA SER A 382 -15.46 -10.10 20.87
C SER A 382 -16.37 -8.94 20.45
N ALA A 383 -17.59 -9.27 20.01
CA ALA A 383 -18.61 -8.31 19.57
C ALA A 383 -18.92 -7.21 20.61
N ASP A 384 -18.64 -7.49 21.89
CA ASP A 384 -18.97 -6.66 23.04
C ASP A 384 -17.73 -6.17 23.82
N SER A 385 -16.58 -6.12 23.15
CA SER A 385 -15.30 -5.81 23.77
C SER A 385 -15.21 -4.43 24.41
N ILE A 386 -14.31 -4.33 25.40
CA ILE A 386 -13.92 -3.04 25.98
C ILE A 386 -13.39 -2.08 24.89
N MET A 387 -12.63 -2.58 23.92
CA MET A 387 -12.05 -1.75 22.86
C MET A 387 -13.14 -1.14 21.96
N LYS A 388 -14.10 -1.95 21.52
CA LYS A 388 -15.25 -1.48 20.72
C LYS A 388 -16.14 -0.51 21.51
N ARG A 389 -16.35 -0.77 22.81
CA ARG A 389 -17.08 0.15 23.73
C ARG A 389 -16.37 1.49 23.94
N LEU A 390 -15.03 1.49 23.89
CA LEU A 390 -14.22 2.70 23.91
C LEU A 390 -14.19 3.38 22.52
N GLY A 391 -14.72 2.75 21.48
CA GLY A 391 -14.70 3.24 20.11
C GLY A 391 -13.35 3.08 19.42
N ILE A 392 -12.48 2.20 19.92
CA ILE A 392 -11.22 1.83 19.28
C ILE A 392 -11.51 0.71 18.29
N VAL A 393 -11.04 0.87 17.05
CA VAL A 393 -11.22 -0.08 15.95
C VAL A 393 -9.86 -0.56 15.49
N ASN A 394 -9.50 -1.83 15.69
CA ASN A 394 -8.26 -2.33 15.10
C ASN A 394 -8.46 -2.62 13.62
N ASN A 395 -7.94 -1.74 12.75
CA ASN A 395 -7.96 -1.97 11.32
C ASN A 395 -6.54 -2.32 10.86
N VAL A 396 -6.26 -3.61 10.84
CA VAL A 396 -4.96 -4.16 10.47
C VAL A 396 -4.67 -3.94 8.99
N TRP A 397 -5.68 -4.13 8.15
CA TRP A 397 -5.54 -4.14 6.69
C TRP A 397 -5.55 -2.74 6.06
N ASN A 398 -6.07 -1.73 6.74
CA ASN A 398 -6.05 -0.34 6.29
C ASN A 398 -5.51 0.55 7.41
N GLN A 399 -4.19 0.57 7.51
CA GLN A 399 -3.49 1.39 8.50
C GLN A 399 -3.81 2.90 8.39
N PRO A 400 -3.95 3.52 7.20
CA PRO A 400 -4.43 4.90 7.11
C PRO A 400 -5.80 5.11 7.79
N LYS A 401 -6.73 4.17 7.60
CA LYS A 401 -8.04 4.17 8.27
C LYS A 401 -7.91 3.92 9.77
N ASN A 402 -7.03 3.02 10.21
CA ASN A 402 -6.70 2.80 11.63
C ASN A 402 -6.27 4.12 12.30
N TYR A 403 -5.39 4.88 11.66
CA TYR A 403 -4.92 6.18 12.15
C TYR A 403 -6.02 7.24 12.10
N SER A 404 -6.86 7.24 11.07
CA SER A 404 -8.02 8.14 10.96
C SER A 404 -9.04 7.90 12.09
N ASP A 405 -9.37 6.64 12.36
CA ASP A 405 -10.41 6.25 13.30
C ASP A 405 -9.93 6.37 14.76
N ASN A 406 -8.72 5.89 15.06
CA ASN A 406 -8.17 5.86 16.43
C ASN A 406 -7.32 7.06 16.80
N GLY A 407 -6.74 7.76 15.83
CA GLY A 407 -5.79 8.84 16.06
C GLY A 407 -4.35 8.32 16.13
N MET A 408 -3.42 9.20 15.76
CA MET A 408 -2.03 8.87 15.47
C MET A 408 -1.33 8.15 16.62
N MET A 409 -1.48 8.61 17.87
CA MET A 409 -0.75 8.01 18.99
C MET A 409 -1.35 6.68 19.44
N VAL A 410 -2.67 6.53 19.39
CA VAL A 410 -3.32 5.26 19.72
C VAL A 410 -2.95 4.21 18.68
N ALA A 411 -3.09 4.52 17.40
CA ALA A 411 -2.76 3.61 16.31
C ALA A 411 -1.26 3.25 16.29
N LEU A 412 -0.37 4.23 16.51
CA LEU A 412 1.07 3.97 16.64
C LEU A 412 1.37 3.03 17.83
N THR A 413 0.70 3.21 18.97
CA THR A 413 0.89 2.35 20.14
C THR A 413 0.37 0.94 19.90
N MET A 414 -0.78 0.78 19.23
CA MET A 414 -1.31 -0.53 18.83
C MET A 414 -0.32 -1.27 17.91
N ASN A 415 0.29 -0.57 16.97
CA ASN A 415 1.31 -1.13 16.08
C ASN A 415 2.61 -1.54 16.79
N ALA A 416 2.82 -1.19 18.07
CA ALA A 416 3.99 -1.62 18.82
C ALA A 416 4.00 -3.13 19.11
N GLN A 417 2.83 -3.80 19.08
CA GLN A 417 2.74 -5.24 19.32
C GLN A 417 3.48 -6.07 18.28
N TYR A 418 3.60 -5.54 17.05
CA TYR A 418 4.27 -6.22 15.94
C TYR A 418 5.79 -6.13 16.02
N LEU A 419 6.37 -5.36 16.96
CA LEU A 419 7.83 -5.29 17.17
C LEU A 419 8.40 -6.50 17.89
N THR A 420 7.59 -7.18 18.69
CA THR A 420 8.04 -8.29 19.52
C THR A 420 7.60 -9.58 18.88
N VAL A 421 8.54 -10.25 18.24
CA VAL A 421 8.37 -11.62 17.78
C VAL A 421 9.00 -12.52 18.83
N GLU A 422 8.25 -13.53 19.27
CA GLU A 422 8.80 -14.53 20.20
C GLU A 422 9.74 -15.45 19.42
N GLN A 423 11.03 -15.38 19.74
CA GLN A 423 12.00 -16.34 19.25
C GLN A 423 11.64 -17.75 19.76
N PRO A 424 11.57 -18.77 18.89
CA PRO A 424 11.32 -20.14 19.30
C PRO A 424 12.33 -20.60 20.37
N GLU A 425 11.88 -21.35 21.38
CA GLU A 425 12.76 -21.79 22.50
C GLU A 425 13.99 -22.58 22.02
N VAL A 426 13.89 -23.24 20.87
CA VAL A 426 14.91 -24.10 20.26
C VAL A 426 15.66 -23.37 19.12
N TYR A 427 15.56 -22.04 19.01
CA TYR A 427 16.24 -21.34 17.92
C TYR A 427 17.74 -21.15 18.20
N SER A 428 18.56 -21.80 17.39
CA SER A 428 19.96 -21.44 17.15
C SER A 428 20.32 -21.73 15.68
N LEU A 429 21.37 -21.11 15.15
CA LEU A 429 21.84 -21.41 13.79
C LEU A 429 22.29 -22.87 13.64
N GLU A 430 22.80 -23.48 14.71
CA GLU A 430 23.14 -24.91 14.72
C GLU A 430 21.88 -25.77 14.59
N ASP A 431 20.77 -25.37 15.21
CA ASP A 431 19.49 -26.06 15.07
C ASP A 431 18.91 -25.90 13.66
N VAL A 432 19.04 -24.72 13.03
CA VAL A 432 18.71 -24.51 11.60
C VAL A 432 19.51 -25.49 10.72
N ASP A 433 20.83 -25.54 10.91
CA ASP A 433 21.72 -26.41 10.15
C ASP A 433 21.42 -27.91 10.37
N ASN A 434 21.02 -28.29 11.60
CA ASN A 434 20.57 -29.65 11.92
C ASN A 434 19.24 -30.01 11.24
N VAL A 435 18.28 -29.09 11.22
CA VAL A 435 16.99 -29.27 10.51
C VAL A 435 17.24 -29.50 9.03
N ILE A 436 18.09 -28.69 8.40
CA ILE A 436 18.43 -28.82 6.98
C ILE A 436 19.11 -30.17 6.71
N SER A 437 20.03 -30.58 7.57
CA SER A 437 20.71 -31.87 7.40
C SER A 437 19.76 -33.06 7.56
N ASP A 438 18.72 -32.95 8.41
CA ASP A 438 17.67 -33.97 8.52
C ASP A 438 16.74 -33.96 7.30
N VAL A 439 16.40 -32.76 6.79
CA VAL A 439 15.61 -32.60 5.56
C VAL A 439 16.30 -33.27 4.37
N ASP A 440 17.57 -32.97 4.15
CA ASP A 440 18.40 -33.56 3.09
C ASP A 440 18.44 -35.09 3.18
N ALA A 441 18.64 -35.62 4.39
CA ALA A 441 18.72 -37.07 4.60
C ALA A 441 17.36 -37.78 4.44
N ASN A 442 16.30 -37.22 5.01
CA ASN A 442 15.11 -37.98 5.40
C ASN A 442 13.78 -37.41 4.91
N TYR A 443 13.70 -36.16 4.41
CA TYR A 443 12.42 -35.53 4.09
C TYR A 443 12.25 -35.14 2.63
N GLY A 444 10.98 -35.17 2.20
CA GLY A 444 10.56 -34.80 0.86
C GLY A 444 9.53 -35.78 0.32
N MET A 445 8.32 -35.29 0.07
CA MET A 445 7.21 -36.10 -0.46
C MET A 445 6.67 -35.48 -1.75
N SER A 446 6.45 -36.32 -2.75
CA SER A 446 5.75 -35.91 -3.95
C SER A 446 4.26 -35.77 -3.64
N MET A 447 3.74 -34.55 -3.68
CA MET A 447 2.31 -34.27 -3.60
C MET A 447 1.55 -34.89 -4.79
N LEU A 448 2.26 -35.08 -5.92
CA LEU A 448 1.70 -35.68 -7.13
C LEU A 448 1.50 -37.21 -7.05
N THR A 449 2.34 -37.90 -6.29
CA THR A 449 2.35 -39.39 -6.26
C THR A 449 2.15 -39.99 -4.87
N GLY A 450 2.22 -39.20 -3.81
CA GLY A 450 2.17 -39.66 -2.41
C GLY A 450 3.36 -40.51 -2.00
N ARG A 451 4.50 -40.42 -2.71
CA ARG A 451 5.73 -41.18 -2.43
C ARG A 451 6.86 -40.25 -2.04
N GLU A 452 7.86 -40.79 -1.34
CA GLU A 452 9.11 -40.07 -1.09
C GLU A 452 9.68 -39.55 -2.41
N LEU A 453 10.13 -38.28 -2.40
CA LEU A 453 10.81 -37.69 -3.54
C LEU A 453 12.04 -38.55 -3.85
N SER A 454 12.15 -39.02 -5.08
CA SER A 454 13.33 -39.75 -5.50
C SER A 454 14.54 -38.81 -5.56
N ASP A 455 15.75 -39.39 -5.56
CA ASP A 455 17.02 -38.68 -5.79
C ASP A 455 16.99 -37.75 -7.03
N TYR A 456 16.03 -37.97 -7.93
CA TYR A 456 15.75 -37.16 -9.11
C TYR A 456 15.47 -35.69 -8.80
N TYR A 457 14.69 -35.35 -7.76
CA TYR A 457 14.42 -33.94 -7.42
C TYR A 457 15.58 -33.30 -6.64
N ARG A 458 16.34 -34.12 -5.89
CA ARG A 458 17.49 -33.67 -5.08
C ARG A 458 18.73 -33.39 -5.94
N ASN A 459 19.05 -34.26 -6.90
CA ASN A 459 20.34 -34.24 -7.60
C ASN A 459 20.26 -33.75 -9.06
N ARG A 460 19.18 -33.04 -9.45
CA ARG A 460 19.00 -32.57 -10.82
C ARG A 460 19.88 -31.35 -11.09
N GLN A 461 21.00 -31.55 -11.78
CA GLN A 461 21.92 -30.46 -12.13
C GLN A 461 21.70 -29.84 -13.52
N ASP A 462 21.04 -30.49 -14.51
CA ASP A 462 20.83 -29.86 -15.83
C ASP A 462 19.86 -30.55 -16.85
N SER A 463 19.08 -29.70 -17.55
CA SER A 463 18.80 -29.56 -19.02
C SER A 463 18.09 -30.57 -19.96
N GLN A 464 17.42 -31.64 -19.54
CA GLN A 464 16.73 -32.54 -20.51
C GLN A 464 15.20 -32.36 -20.61
N GLN A 465 14.59 -31.49 -19.80
CA GLN A 465 13.15 -31.21 -19.85
C GLN A 465 12.97 -29.71 -20.05
N GLU A 466 12.14 -29.36 -21.02
CA GLU A 466 11.76 -27.99 -21.35
C GLU A 466 11.12 -27.34 -20.12
N MET A 467 11.71 -26.24 -19.65
CA MET A 467 11.21 -25.49 -18.49
C MET A 467 9.95 -24.74 -18.91
N PRO A 468 8.79 -24.98 -18.28
CA PRO A 468 7.55 -24.35 -18.70
C PRO A 468 7.51 -22.89 -18.28
N ASN A 469 6.77 -22.08 -19.03
CA ASN A 469 6.30 -20.79 -18.54
C ASN A 469 5.34 -21.03 -17.34
N ILE A 470 5.46 -20.21 -16.30
CA ILE A 470 4.61 -20.30 -15.11
C ILE A 470 3.87 -18.98 -14.95
N ILE A 471 2.56 -19.02 -15.18
CA ILE A 471 1.67 -17.87 -15.04
C ILE A 471 0.79 -18.11 -13.83
N VAL A 472 0.87 -17.23 -12.86
CA VAL A 472 0.09 -17.29 -11.62
C VAL A 472 -0.88 -16.12 -11.59
N ILE A 473 -2.14 -16.41 -11.34
CA ILE A 473 -3.23 -15.47 -11.21
C ILE A 473 -3.80 -15.62 -9.81
N MET A 474 -3.43 -14.68 -8.95
CA MET A 474 -4.10 -14.47 -7.69
C MET A 474 -5.33 -13.59 -7.95
N ASN A 475 -6.51 -14.21 -7.98
CA ASN A 475 -7.75 -13.52 -8.27
C ASN A 475 -8.36 -12.91 -7.00
N GLU A 476 -8.55 -11.60 -7.05
CA GLU A 476 -8.99 -10.79 -5.92
C GLU A 476 -10.38 -11.24 -5.44
N SER A 477 -10.50 -11.52 -4.16
CA SER A 477 -11.74 -11.96 -3.52
C SER A 477 -12.41 -13.18 -4.17
N TYR A 478 -11.74 -13.98 -5.01
CA TYR A 478 -12.40 -15.06 -5.75
C TYR A 478 -12.72 -16.27 -4.86
N SER A 479 -13.96 -16.72 -4.92
CA SER A 479 -14.41 -18.00 -4.38
C SER A 479 -15.70 -18.41 -5.08
N ASP A 480 -15.81 -19.69 -5.42
CA ASP A 480 -17.06 -20.24 -5.93
C ASP A 480 -17.99 -20.63 -4.79
N PHE A 481 -19.08 -19.87 -4.65
CA PHE A 481 -20.12 -20.16 -3.67
C PHE A 481 -21.09 -21.25 -4.11
N SER A 482 -21.01 -21.73 -5.36
CA SER A 482 -21.91 -22.76 -5.89
C SER A 482 -21.73 -24.12 -5.21
N GLN A 483 -20.59 -24.33 -4.54
CA GLN A 483 -20.30 -25.54 -3.76
C GLN A 483 -21.14 -25.69 -2.48
N PHE A 484 -21.73 -24.61 -1.98
CA PHE A 484 -22.55 -24.65 -0.77
C PHE A 484 -23.99 -25.09 -1.07
N GLU A 485 -24.49 -26.12 -0.37
CA GLU A 485 -25.81 -26.73 -0.64
C GLU A 485 -27.00 -25.76 -0.58
N ASN A 486 -26.87 -24.64 0.15
CA ASN A 486 -27.91 -23.61 0.31
C ASN A 486 -27.80 -22.43 -0.65
N VAL A 487 -26.85 -22.47 -1.59
CA VAL A 487 -26.64 -21.43 -2.61
C VAL A 487 -27.15 -21.94 -3.96
N GLU A 488 -28.31 -21.43 -4.40
CA GLU A 488 -28.83 -21.66 -5.75
C GLU A 488 -28.78 -20.33 -6.52
N LEU A 489 -27.96 -20.27 -7.57
CA LEU A 489 -27.77 -19.07 -8.40
C LEU A 489 -28.55 -19.15 -9.71
N SER A 490 -28.94 -18.00 -10.26
CA SER A 490 -29.72 -17.92 -11.52
C SER A 490 -28.96 -18.47 -12.72
N GLN A 491 -27.63 -18.45 -12.64
CA GLN A 491 -26.70 -19.04 -13.60
C GLN A 491 -25.42 -19.49 -12.85
N PRO A 492 -24.71 -20.52 -13.34
CA PRO A 492 -23.47 -20.99 -12.71
C PRO A 492 -22.42 -19.88 -12.60
N LEU A 493 -21.57 -19.91 -11.57
CA LEU A 493 -20.56 -18.87 -11.39
C LEU A 493 -19.38 -19.07 -12.35
N SER A 494 -18.81 -20.28 -12.36
CA SER A 494 -17.58 -20.63 -13.09
C SER A 494 -17.70 -21.81 -14.06
N PRO A 495 -18.72 -21.83 -14.96
CA PRO A 495 -18.98 -23.00 -15.80
C PRO A 495 -17.81 -23.40 -16.72
N PHE A 496 -16.92 -22.47 -17.11
CA PHE A 496 -15.74 -22.83 -17.90
C PHE A 496 -14.68 -23.51 -17.02
N MET A 497 -14.28 -22.90 -15.90
CA MET A 497 -13.28 -23.49 -15.01
C MET A 497 -13.74 -24.85 -14.47
N ASP A 498 -15.02 -25.00 -14.13
CA ASP A 498 -15.61 -26.28 -13.68
C ASP A 498 -15.58 -27.37 -14.77
N SER A 499 -15.47 -26.97 -16.05
CA SER A 499 -15.42 -27.91 -17.18
C SER A 499 -14.02 -28.47 -17.47
N LEU A 500 -12.98 -27.91 -16.85
CA LEU A 500 -11.59 -28.35 -17.03
C LEU A 500 -11.33 -29.65 -16.26
N ASP A 501 -10.99 -30.72 -16.98
CA ASP A 501 -10.67 -32.03 -16.41
C ASP A 501 -9.27 -32.55 -16.84
N GLU A 502 -8.92 -32.37 -18.11
CA GLU A 502 -7.63 -32.76 -18.66
C GLU A 502 -6.51 -31.80 -18.21
N ASN A 503 -5.36 -32.37 -17.79
CA ASN A 503 -4.18 -31.63 -17.34
C ASN A 503 -4.48 -30.58 -16.27
N THR A 504 -5.43 -30.88 -15.39
CA THR A 504 -5.97 -29.96 -14.41
C THR A 504 -5.92 -30.55 -13.00
N ILE A 505 -5.47 -29.76 -12.02
CA ILE A 505 -5.57 -30.05 -10.59
C ILE A 505 -6.36 -28.91 -9.95
N SER A 506 -7.40 -29.21 -9.17
CA SER A 506 -8.18 -28.20 -8.44
C SER A 506 -8.62 -28.73 -7.09
N GLY A 507 -9.02 -27.81 -6.21
CA GLY A 507 -9.54 -28.12 -4.89
C GLY A 507 -9.71 -26.90 -4.01
N ASP A 508 -9.93 -27.15 -2.73
CA ASP A 508 -10.15 -26.14 -1.71
C ASP A 508 -8.81 -25.56 -1.24
N LEU A 509 -8.71 -24.23 -1.24
CA LEU A 509 -7.54 -23.48 -0.81
C LEU A 509 -7.81 -22.79 0.52
N HIS A 510 -7.14 -23.25 1.57
CA HIS A 510 -7.20 -22.65 2.90
C HIS A 510 -6.25 -21.45 2.98
N VAL A 511 -6.81 -20.27 3.23
CA VAL A 511 -6.09 -19.00 3.34
C VAL A 511 -6.11 -18.48 4.77
N SER A 512 -5.26 -17.48 5.04
CA SER A 512 -5.17 -16.87 6.37
C SER A 512 -5.88 -15.52 6.52
N THR A 513 -6.67 -15.13 5.53
CA THR A 513 -7.30 -13.81 5.51
C THR A 513 -8.73 -13.87 4.95
N PHE A 514 -9.54 -12.88 5.33
CA PHE A 514 -10.96 -12.77 4.96
C PHE A 514 -11.34 -11.32 4.72
N GLY A 515 -11.98 -11.04 3.57
CA GLY A 515 -12.53 -9.73 3.24
C GLY A 515 -11.48 -8.61 3.06
N GLY A 516 -10.21 -8.97 2.92
CA GLY A 516 -9.07 -8.08 2.77
C GLY A 516 -7.77 -8.79 3.17
N GLY A 517 -6.64 -8.07 3.12
CA GLY A 517 -5.34 -8.62 3.52
C GLY A 517 -4.62 -9.39 2.42
N THR A 518 -4.94 -9.14 1.15
CA THR A 518 -4.29 -9.65 -0.07
C THR A 518 -2.78 -9.90 0.05
N ALA A 519 -2.03 -8.95 0.62
CA ALA A 519 -0.57 -9.08 0.80
C ALA A 519 -0.13 -10.27 1.69
N ASN A 520 -0.99 -10.73 2.60
CA ASN A 520 -0.72 -11.94 3.39
C ASN A 520 -0.82 -13.19 2.52
N SER A 521 -1.79 -13.26 1.60
CA SER A 521 -1.92 -14.35 0.64
C SER A 521 -0.75 -14.35 -0.36
N GLU A 522 -0.31 -13.17 -0.82
CA GLU A 522 0.92 -13.03 -1.62
C GLU A 522 2.14 -13.56 -0.86
N PHE A 523 2.27 -13.19 0.41
CA PHE A 523 3.35 -13.65 1.27
C PHE A 523 3.34 -15.18 1.46
N GLU A 524 2.19 -15.78 1.77
CA GLU A 524 2.09 -17.24 1.95
C GLU A 524 2.44 -17.98 0.66
N PHE A 525 1.87 -17.58 -0.48
CA PHE A 525 2.14 -18.21 -1.76
C PHE A 525 3.61 -18.06 -2.18
N LEU A 526 4.12 -16.83 -2.22
CA LEU A 526 5.45 -16.55 -2.77
C LEU A 526 6.56 -17.09 -1.88
N THR A 527 6.40 -17.08 -0.55
CA THR A 527 7.50 -17.46 0.37
C THR A 527 7.35 -18.87 0.94
N GLY A 528 6.16 -19.45 0.93
CA GLY A 528 5.86 -20.72 1.62
C GLY A 528 5.77 -20.61 3.15
N ASN A 529 5.86 -19.40 3.70
CA ASN A 529 5.68 -19.12 5.13
C ASN A 529 4.21 -18.84 5.43
N SER A 530 3.59 -19.65 6.28
CA SER A 530 2.20 -19.44 6.68
C SER A 530 2.08 -18.30 7.70
N MET A 531 0.98 -17.55 7.63
CA MET A 531 0.67 -16.47 8.56
C MET A 531 0.53 -16.94 10.02
N ILE A 532 0.33 -18.24 10.26
CA ILE A 532 0.31 -18.80 11.62
C ILE A 532 1.69 -18.71 12.33
N GLY A 533 2.78 -18.59 11.56
CA GLY A 533 4.15 -18.49 12.07
C GLY A 533 4.61 -17.05 12.35
N VAL A 534 3.79 -16.06 12.04
CA VAL A 534 4.06 -14.64 12.33
C VAL A 534 3.03 -14.09 13.33
N PRO A 535 3.29 -12.95 13.99
CA PRO A 535 2.32 -12.37 14.93
C PRO A 535 0.94 -12.18 14.30
N SER A 536 -0.11 -12.62 15.01
CA SER A 536 -1.49 -12.55 14.52
C SER A 536 -1.89 -11.11 14.16
N GLY A 537 -2.54 -10.94 13.01
CA GLY A 537 -2.91 -9.62 12.49
C GLY A 537 -1.70 -8.80 12.03
N SER A 538 -0.59 -9.43 11.67
CA SER A 538 0.51 -8.75 10.98
C SER A 538 0.25 -8.65 9.47
N ILE A 539 0.97 -7.72 8.84
CA ILE A 539 1.12 -7.60 7.39
C ILE A 539 2.63 -7.67 7.11
N PRO A 540 3.19 -8.85 6.79
CA PRO A 540 4.63 -9.06 6.68
C PRO A 540 5.33 -8.07 5.74
N TYR A 541 4.70 -7.75 4.60
CA TYR A 541 5.23 -6.80 3.60
C TYR A 541 5.53 -5.40 4.17
N GLN A 542 4.77 -4.97 5.18
CA GLN A 542 4.91 -3.64 5.79
C GLN A 542 5.78 -3.67 7.05
N GLN A 543 5.96 -4.84 7.65
CA GLN A 543 6.45 -4.97 9.02
C GLN A 543 7.76 -5.74 9.12
N TYR A 544 7.94 -6.77 8.30
CA TYR A 544 9.01 -7.75 8.46
C TYR A 544 9.91 -7.85 7.23
N ILE A 545 9.34 -7.72 6.02
CA ILE A 545 10.11 -7.77 4.78
C ILE A 545 10.85 -6.44 4.56
N ASN A 546 12.14 -6.44 4.91
CA ASN A 546 12.97 -5.23 4.94
C ASN A 546 14.34 -5.40 4.24
N GLY A 547 14.53 -6.51 3.52
CA GLY A 547 15.72 -6.85 2.74
C GLY A 547 15.45 -8.13 1.94
N ASP A 548 16.50 -8.66 1.29
CA ASP A 548 16.44 -9.88 0.48
C ASP A 548 15.67 -11.01 1.18
N THR A 549 14.64 -11.51 0.51
CA THR A 549 13.71 -12.52 1.04
C THR A 549 13.56 -13.65 0.03
N GLY A 550 13.60 -14.87 0.55
CA GLY A 550 13.34 -16.10 -0.19
C GLY A 550 11.92 -16.14 -0.68
N SER A 551 11.79 -16.33 -1.99
CA SER A 551 10.50 -16.37 -2.65
C SER A 551 10.59 -17.21 -3.92
N MET A 552 9.42 -17.61 -4.44
CA MET A 552 9.29 -18.29 -5.71
C MET A 552 9.89 -17.47 -6.86
N ALA A 553 9.79 -16.14 -6.83
CA ALA A 553 10.41 -15.25 -7.82
C ALA A 553 11.94 -15.38 -7.79
N ARG A 554 12.56 -15.23 -6.62
CA ARG A 554 14.00 -15.41 -6.41
C ARG A 554 14.49 -16.80 -6.83
N ILE A 555 13.76 -17.86 -6.45
CA ILE A 555 14.09 -19.24 -6.84
C ILE A 555 14.08 -19.40 -8.37
N LEU A 556 13.07 -18.85 -9.05
CA LEU A 556 12.93 -18.96 -10.50
C LEU A 556 13.94 -18.05 -11.24
N SER A 557 14.24 -16.87 -10.71
CA SER A 557 15.31 -15.99 -11.20
C SER A 557 16.67 -16.70 -11.15
N ASN A 558 16.99 -17.37 -10.04
CA ASN A 558 18.19 -18.21 -9.89
C ASN A 558 18.21 -19.42 -10.85
N LEU A 559 17.05 -19.85 -11.35
CA LEU A 559 16.92 -20.88 -12.39
C LEU A 559 16.96 -20.31 -13.82
N GLY A 560 17.09 -18.99 -13.98
CA GLY A 560 17.18 -18.29 -15.27
C GLY A 560 15.84 -17.91 -15.88
N TYR A 561 14.76 -17.80 -15.09
CA TYR A 561 13.49 -17.25 -15.55
C TYR A 561 13.55 -15.73 -15.62
N ASN A 562 12.81 -15.14 -16.56
CA ASN A 562 12.45 -13.73 -16.46
C ASN A 562 11.23 -13.61 -15.55
N THR A 563 11.29 -12.77 -14.51
CA THR A 563 10.27 -12.70 -13.45
C THR A 563 9.50 -11.38 -13.49
N ILE A 564 8.19 -11.45 -13.66
CA ILE A 564 7.32 -10.27 -13.79
C ILE A 564 6.20 -10.32 -12.75
N ALA A 565 6.05 -9.25 -11.98
CA ALA A 565 4.86 -9.00 -11.18
C ALA A 565 3.91 -8.04 -11.92
N LEU A 566 2.61 -8.34 -11.94
CA LEU A 566 1.59 -7.54 -12.61
C LEU A 566 0.42 -7.26 -11.66
N HIS A 567 0.13 -6.00 -11.38
CA HIS A 567 -1.03 -5.59 -10.58
C HIS A 567 -1.79 -4.45 -11.27
N PRO A 568 -3.01 -4.64 -11.79
CA PRO A 568 -3.74 -3.62 -12.55
C PRO A 568 -4.40 -2.57 -11.63
N TYR A 569 -3.63 -2.07 -10.66
CA TYR A 569 -4.00 -1.05 -9.69
C TYR A 569 -2.73 -0.36 -9.14
N LEU A 570 -2.92 0.58 -8.21
CA LEU A 570 -1.85 1.44 -7.68
C LEU A 570 -0.63 0.65 -7.19
N ALA A 571 0.53 0.91 -7.79
CA ALA A 571 1.80 0.27 -7.45
C ALA A 571 2.13 0.34 -5.95
N SER A 572 1.86 1.47 -5.29
CA SER A 572 2.22 1.68 -3.88
C SER A 572 1.45 0.82 -2.87
N GLY A 573 0.41 0.09 -3.30
CA GLY A 573 -0.35 -0.81 -2.44
C GLY A 573 0.57 -1.79 -1.70
N TRP A 574 0.39 -1.93 -0.40
CA TRP A 574 1.12 -2.89 0.45
C TRP A 574 2.64 -2.84 0.41
N ASN A 575 3.26 -1.72 0.01
CA ASN A 575 4.71 -1.60 -0.15
C ASN A 575 5.31 -2.57 -1.21
N ARG A 576 4.49 -3.04 -2.17
CA ARG A 576 4.90 -3.95 -3.26
C ARG A 576 6.15 -3.53 -4.03
N PRO A 577 6.40 -2.24 -4.37
CA PRO A 577 7.59 -1.89 -5.16
C PRO A 577 8.88 -2.28 -4.46
N LEU A 578 8.93 -2.15 -3.13
CA LEU A 578 10.10 -2.51 -2.34
C LEU A 578 10.16 -4.02 -2.06
N VAL A 579 9.01 -4.62 -1.77
CA VAL A 579 8.93 -6.06 -1.47
C VAL A 579 9.26 -6.89 -2.70
N TYR A 580 8.76 -6.52 -3.88
CA TYR A 580 9.04 -7.23 -5.12
C TYR A 580 10.50 -7.09 -5.56
N ASP A 581 11.14 -5.95 -5.29
CA ASP A 581 12.59 -5.78 -5.42
C ASP A 581 13.34 -6.76 -4.50
N TYR A 582 12.98 -6.83 -3.22
CA TYR A 582 13.54 -7.79 -2.27
C TYR A 582 13.25 -9.26 -2.60
N MET A 583 12.19 -9.54 -3.35
CA MET A 583 11.85 -10.88 -3.83
C MET A 583 12.50 -11.23 -5.18
N GLU A 584 13.28 -10.32 -5.78
CA GLU A 584 13.90 -10.46 -7.11
C GLU A 584 12.90 -10.67 -8.25
N PHE A 585 11.85 -9.85 -8.29
CA PHE A 585 11.14 -9.63 -9.55
C PHE A 585 11.94 -8.69 -10.46
N ASP A 586 12.19 -9.10 -11.70
CA ASP A 586 12.87 -8.27 -12.71
C ASP A 586 12.05 -7.03 -13.07
N GLN A 587 10.72 -7.18 -13.10
CA GLN A 587 9.79 -6.12 -13.44
C GLN A 587 8.55 -6.12 -12.55
N PHE A 588 8.07 -4.93 -12.22
CA PHE A 588 6.75 -4.74 -11.60
C PHE A 588 5.93 -3.75 -12.43
N LEU A 589 4.81 -4.23 -12.98
CA LEU A 589 3.88 -3.47 -13.80
C LEU A 589 2.59 -3.18 -13.01
N SER A 590 2.10 -1.95 -13.12
CA SER A 590 0.97 -1.41 -12.39
C SER A 590 -0.15 -0.88 -13.31
N ASP A 591 -1.17 -0.21 -12.76
CA ASP A 591 -2.22 0.42 -13.56
C ASP A 591 -1.71 1.42 -14.62
N THR A 592 -0.56 2.05 -14.38
CA THR A 592 0.04 2.99 -15.33
C THR A 592 0.58 2.34 -16.61
N ASP A 593 0.72 1.01 -16.62
CA ASP A 593 1.28 0.23 -17.72
C ASP A 593 0.19 -0.34 -18.66
N PHE A 594 -1.07 0.00 -18.40
CA PHE A 594 -2.21 -0.33 -19.25
C PHE A 594 -2.56 0.85 -20.16
N THR A 595 -2.68 0.58 -21.47
CA THR A 595 -3.14 1.57 -22.44
C THR A 595 -4.63 1.35 -22.70
N ASP A 596 -5.43 2.35 -22.34
CA ASP A 596 -6.89 2.31 -22.54
C ASP A 596 -7.57 1.02 -22.02
N PRO A 597 -7.47 0.69 -20.71
CA PRO A 597 -8.09 -0.50 -20.18
C PRO A 597 -9.61 -0.36 -20.08
N GLU A 598 -10.32 -1.46 -20.34
CA GLU A 598 -11.73 -1.59 -19.96
C GLU A 598 -11.84 -1.65 -18.43
N TYR A 599 -12.84 -0.95 -17.90
CA TYR A 599 -13.20 -1.01 -16.48
C TYR A 599 -14.53 -1.69 -16.27
N ILE A 600 -14.54 -2.70 -15.39
CA ILE A 600 -15.77 -3.21 -14.75
C ILE A 600 -15.89 -2.53 -13.38
N ARG A 601 -17.00 -1.83 -13.18
CA ARG A 601 -17.18 -0.92 -12.03
C ARG A 601 -16.07 0.15 -11.99
N SER A 602 -15.20 0.13 -10.99
CA SER A 602 -14.10 1.10 -10.81
C SER A 602 -12.71 0.52 -11.07
N TYR A 603 -12.62 -0.75 -11.47
CA TYR A 603 -11.35 -1.49 -11.56
C TYR A 603 -11.11 -1.95 -13.00
N ILE A 604 -9.84 -2.04 -13.40
CA ILE A 604 -9.44 -2.62 -14.67
C ILE A 604 -9.96 -4.07 -14.72
N SER A 605 -10.56 -4.47 -15.85
CA SER A 605 -11.17 -5.78 -15.99
C SER A 605 -10.14 -6.91 -16.00
N ASP A 606 -10.54 -8.09 -15.55
CA ASP A 606 -9.69 -9.29 -15.59
C ASP A 606 -9.37 -9.68 -17.04
N SER A 607 -10.29 -9.46 -18.00
CA SER A 607 -10.00 -9.65 -19.43
C SER A 607 -8.86 -8.74 -19.91
N CYS A 608 -8.83 -7.46 -19.49
CA CYS A 608 -7.68 -6.58 -19.77
C CYS A 608 -6.40 -7.05 -19.06
N SER A 609 -6.49 -7.47 -17.79
CA SER A 609 -5.35 -8.02 -17.04
C SER A 609 -4.76 -9.24 -17.74
N PHE A 610 -5.60 -10.17 -18.20
CA PHE A 610 -5.17 -11.42 -18.84
C PHE A 610 -4.72 -11.21 -20.29
N ALA A 611 -5.29 -10.24 -21.00
CA ALA A 611 -4.73 -9.78 -22.27
C ALA A 611 -3.31 -9.22 -22.11
N LYS A 612 -3.04 -8.52 -21.00
CA LYS A 612 -1.68 -8.06 -20.67
C LYS A 612 -0.72 -9.21 -20.35
N ILE A 613 -1.21 -10.28 -19.72
CA ILE A 613 -0.42 -11.53 -19.53
C ILE A 613 0.01 -12.09 -20.90
N ILE A 614 -0.91 -12.17 -21.86
CA ILE A 614 -0.61 -12.63 -23.23
C ILE A 614 0.42 -11.71 -23.90
N GLU A 615 0.26 -10.39 -23.80
CA GLU A 615 1.22 -9.41 -24.35
C GLU A 615 2.63 -9.61 -23.77
N LEU A 616 2.74 -9.80 -22.46
CA LEU A 616 4.02 -10.01 -21.77
C LEU A 616 4.65 -11.35 -22.10
N TYR A 617 3.83 -12.38 -22.32
CA TYR A 617 4.28 -13.67 -22.83
C TYR A 617 4.89 -13.52 -24.24
N GLU A 618 4.16 -12.90 -25.18
CA GLU A 618 4.64 -12.68 -26.55
C GLU A 618 5.91 -11.79 -26.59
N GLN A 619 5.99 -10.81 -25.69
CA GLN A 619 7.20 -10.01 -25.51
C GLN A 619 8.36 -10.89 -24.99
N ASN A 620 8.12 -11.77 -24.02
CA ASN A 620 9.16 -12.67 -23.52
C ASN A 620 9.64 -13.66 -24.60
N GLU A 621 8.76 -14.18 -25.45
CA GLU A 621 9.16 -15.03 -26.59
C GLU A 621 10.14 -14.32 -27.54
N THR A 622 9.95 -13.01 -27.74
CA THR A 622 10.74 -12.23 -28.71
C THR A 622 11.98 -11.56 -28.11
N GLU A 623 11.91 -11.14 -26.84
CA GLU A 623 12.93 -10.32 -26.16
C GLU A 623 13.59 -11.03 -24.99
N GLY A 624 13.02 -12.14 -24.49
CA GLY A 624 13.43 -12.85 -23.28
C GLY A 624 14.67 -13.74 -23.43
N ASN A 625 15.40 -13.67 -24.55
CA ASN A 625 16.62 -14.43 -24.81
C ASN A 625 16.50 -15.97 -24.71
N GLY A 626 15.27 -16.51 -24.83
CA GLY A 626 14.99 -17.94 -24.66
C GLY A 626 14.85 -18.38 -23.20
N ASN A 627 14.81 -17.44 -22.25
CA ASN A 627 14.49 -17.71 -20.86
C ASN A 627 12.97 -17.90 -20.69
N PRO A 628 12.51 -18.88 -19.88
CA PRO A 628 11.09 -19.05 -19.57
C PRO A 628 10.55 -17.89 -18.73
N LEU A 629 9.25 -17.64 -18.85
CA LEU A 629 8.55 -16.58 -18.11
C LEU A 629 7.99 -17.09 -16.79
N PHE A 630 8.24 -16.38 -15.70
CA PHE A 630 7.44 -16.43 -14.48
C PHE A 630 6.66 -15.13 -14.34
N LEU A 631 5.33 -15.22 -14.39
CA LEU A 631 4.45 -14.05 -14.25
C LEU A 631 3.52 -14.24 -13.04
N PHE A 632 3.61 -13.34 -12.06
CA PHE A 632 2.72 -13.28 -10.91
C PHE A 632 1.73 -12.12 -11.04
N ASN A 633 0.47 -12.42 -11.34
CA ASN A 633 -0.60 -11.46 -11.51
C ASN A 633 -1.51 -11.38 -10.29
N VAL A 634 -1.67 -10.18 -9.74
CA VAL A 634 -2.62 -9.88 -8.66
C VAL A 634 -3.73 -9.02 -9.22
N THR A 635 -4.91 -9.59 -9.47
CA THR A 635 -6.03 -8.88 -10.11
C THR A 635 -6.72 -7.86 -9.18
N MET A 636 -7.70 -7.10 -9.69
CA MET A 636 -8.44 -6.10 -8.90
C MET A 636 -9.94 -6.04 -9.22
N GLN A 637 -10.41 -6.62 -10.34
CA GLN A 637 -11.79 -6.48 -10.83
C GLN A 637 -12.85 -6.76 -9.77
N ASN A 638 -12.62 -7.83 -9.01
CA ASN A 638 -13.58 -8.36 -8.03
C ASN A 638 -13.52 -7.63 -6.68
N HIS A 639 -12.60 -6.68 -6.47
CA HIS A 639 -12.41 -6.00 -5.18
C HIS A 639 -13.67 -5.30 -4.63
N GLY A 640 -13.87 -5.33 -3.31
CA GLY A 640 -14.98 -4.64 -2.64
C GLY A 640 -14.89 -3.10 -2.65
N SER A 641 -15.89 -2.35 -2.19
CA SER A 641 -17.19 -2.75 -1.66
C SER A 641 -18.26 -2.98 -2.73
N TYR A 642 -19.21 -3.86 -2.47
CA TYR A 642 -20.33 -4.20 -3.37
C TYR A 642 -21.63 -3.43 -3.09
N SER A 643 -21.58 -2.35 -2.30
CA SER A 643 -22.76 -1.59 -1.88
C SER A 643 -23.19 -0.47 -2.85
N LYS A 644 -22.38 -0.21 -3.88
CA LYS A 644 -22.61 0.86 -4.86
C LYS A 644 -23.17 0.29 -6.15
N THR A 645 -23.95 1.12 -6.85
CA THR A 645 -24.35 0.86 -8.23
C THR A 645 -23.41 1.56 -9.20
N TYR A 646 -23.26 0.99 -10.39
CA TYR A 646 -22.32 1.47 -11.41
C TYR A 646 -23.04 1.63 -12.74
N VAL A 647 -22.67 2.65 -13.52
CA VAL A 647 -23.30 2.88 -14.84
C VAL A 647 -22.77 1.91 -15.90
N ASN A 648 -21.55 1.40 -15.69
CA ASN A 648 -20.87 0.49 -16.60
C ASN A 648 -21.03 -0.99 -16.25
N PHE A 649 -21.79 -1.32 -15.21
CA PHE A 649 -21.96 -2.70 -14.76
C PHE A 649 -23.32 -2.87 -14.09
N GLU A 650 -24.09 -3.86 -14.55
CA GLU A 650 -25.37 -4.24 -13.95
C GLU A 650 -25.25 -5.72 -13.53
N PRO A 651 -25.47 -6.05 -12.25
CA PRO A 651 -25.49 -7.44 -11.78
C PRO A 651 -26.55 -8.27 -12.52
N ASP A 652 -26.19 -9.50 -12.91
CA ASP A 652 -27.07 -10.42 -13.65
C ASP A 652 -27.09 -11.86 -13.09
N VAL A 653 -26.30 -12.14 -12.04
CA VAL A 653 -26.36 -13.37 -11.26
C VAL A 653 -27.12 -13.12 -9.96
N GLU A 654 -28.25 -13.79 -9.79
CA GLU A 654 -29.17 -13.60 -8.66
C GLU A 654 -29.19 -14.84 -7.74
N TYR A 655 -29.49 -14.63 -6.46
CA TYR A 655 -29.81 -15.70 -5.53
C TYR A 655 -31.26 -16.17 -5.76
N VAL A 656 -31.45 -17.33 -6.38
CA VAL A 656 -32.75 -17.82 -6.88
C VAL A 656 -33.83 -17.91 -5.80
N PRO A 657 -33.57 -18.38 -4.57
CA PRO A 657 -34.62 -18.51 -3.56
C PRO A 657 -35.26 -17.19 -3.14
N ASP A 658 -34.51 -16.08 -3.18
CA ASP A 658 -35.01 -14.73 -2.88
C ASP A 658 -34.18 -13.65 -3.62
N PRO A 659 -34.46 -13.40 -4.92
CA PRO A 659 -33.66 -12.47 -5.73
C PRO A 659 -33.66 -11.05 -5.15
N GLY A 660 -32.48 -10.46 -5.03
CA GLY A 660 -32.28 -9.14 -4.43
C GLY A 660 -32.24 -9.13 -2.90
N ALA A 661 -32.32 -10.29 -2.22
CA ALA A 661 -32.16 -10.38 -0.78
C ALA A 661 -30.73 -10.02 -0.34
N PHE A 662 -29.74 -10.36 -1.16
CA PHE A 662 -28.32 -10.15 -0.89
C PHE A 662 -27.65 -9.37 -2.05
N PRO A 663 -27.97 -8.07 -2.20
CA PRO A 663 -27.50 -7.29 -3.35
C PRO A 663 -25.97 -7.10 -3.39
N GLU A 664 -25.27 -7.19 -2.26
CA GLU A 664 -23.80 -7.16 -2.24
C GLU A 664 -23.23 -8.47 -2.78
N ALA A 665 -23.79 -9.61 -2.36
CA ALA A 665 -23.40 -10.94 -2.84
C ALA A 665 -23.74 -11.15 -4.32
N GLU A 666 -24.93 -10.74 -4.78
CA GLU A 666 -25.34 -10.84 -6.19
C GLU A 666 -24.47 -10.00 -7.13
N GLN A 667 -24.08 -8.79 -6.69
CA GLN A 667 -23.11 -7.98 -7.43
C GLN A 667 -21.74 -8.68 -7.50
N TYR A 668 -21.31 -9.35 -6.44
CA TYR A 668 -20.09 -10.14 -6.45
C TYR A 668 -20.19 -11.34 -7.41
N PHE A 669 -21.26 -12.14 -7.34
CA PHE A 669 -21.44 -13.29 -8.23
C PHE A 669 -21.37 -12.88 -9.69
N SER A 670 -21.93 -11.72 -10.02
CA SER A 670 -21.91 -11.19 -11.38
C SER A 670 -20.49 -10.85 -11.85
N VAL A 671 -19.64 -10.23 -11.01
CA VAL A 671 -18.25 -9.91 -11.40
C VAL A 671 -17.33 -11.14 -11.39
N ALA A 672 -17.51 -12.07 -10.47
CA ALA A 672 -16.75 -13.33 -10.45
C ALA A 672 -17.07 -14.20 -11.69
N ARG A 673 -18.30 -14.14 -12.22
CA ARG A 673 -18.63 -14.75 -13.51
C ARG A 673 -17.90 -14.11 -14.70
N ASN A 674 -17.59 -12.81 -14.65
CA ASN A 674 -16.75 -12.18 -15.67
C ASN A 674 -15.31 -12.70 -15.64
N THR A 675 -14.79 -13.08 -14.46
CA THR A 675 -13.48 -13.72 -14.31
C THR A 675 -13.45 -15.10 -15.00
N ASP A 676 -14.52 -15.90 -14.90
CA ASP A 676 -14.61 -17.19 -15.62
C ASP A 676 -14.52 -17.02 -17.14
N ILE A 677 -15.17 -15.98 -17.68
CA ILE A 677 -15.08 -15.65 -19.12
C ILE A 677 -13.64 -15.24 -19.49
N ALA A 678 -12.99 -14.41 -18.68
CA ALA A 678 -11.60 -14.02 -18.93
C ALA A 678 -10.65 -15.23 -18.86
N MET A 679 -10.87 -16.16 -17.92
CA MET A 679 -10.13 -17.42 -17.83
C MET A 679 -10.32 -18.30 -19.05
N GLN A 680 -11.54 -18.33 -19.62
CA GLN A 680 -11.80 -19.02 -20.88
C GLN A 680 -10.93 -18.45 -22.01
N GLU A 681 -10.91 -17.13 -22.19
CA GLU A 681 -10.11 -16.47 -23.22
C GLU A 681 -8.61 -16.78 -23.07
N LEU A 682 -8.11 -16.73 -21.84
CA LEU A 682 -6.70 -17.01 -21.53
C LEU A 682 -6.31 -18.46 -21.81
N ILE A 683 -7.09 -19.42 -21.30
CA ILE A 683 -6.80 -20.85 -21.48
C ILE A 683 -6.97 -21.24 -22.96
N GLU A 684 -7.96 -20.70 -23.67
CA GLU A 684 -8.10 -20.91 -25.11
C GLU A 684 -6.86 -20.40 -25.87
N TYR A 685 -6.29 -19.25 -25.50
CA TYR A 685 -5.03 -18.78 -26.08
C TYR A 685 -3.89 -19.77 -25.81
N PHE A 686 -3.60 -20.08 -24.55
CA PHE A 686 -2.46 -20.94 -24.19
C PHE A 686 -2.61 -22.41 -24.59
N SER A 687 -3.84 -22.88 -24.85
CA SER A 687 -4.08 -24.20 -25.43
C SER A 687 -3.58 -24.32 -26.88
N ASN A 688 -3.38 -23.20 -27.56
CA ASN A 688 -2.85 -23.12 -28.93
C ASN A 688 -1.37 -22.73 -28.98
N VAL A 689 -0.73 -22.53 -27.83
CA VAL A 689 0.70 -22.23 -27.69
C VAL A 689 1.48 -23.55 -27.63
N ASP A 690 2.58 -23.64 -28.41
CA ASP A 690 3.44 -24.83 -28.45
C ASP A 690 4.39 -24.92 -27.25
N GLU A 691 4.81 -23.78 -26.68
CA GLU A 691 5.69 -23.74 -25.51
C GLU A 691 4.99 -24.28 -24.25
N PRO A 692 5.62 -25.19 -23.48
CA PRO A 692 5.05 -25.69 -22.25
C PRO A 692 4.70 -24.55 -21.30
N THR A 693 3.44 -24.49 -20.85
CA THR A 693 2.93 -23.42 -20.00
C THR A 693 2.01 -23.98 -18.92
N ILE A 694 2.20 -23.52 -17.69
CA ILE A 694 1.33 -23.76 -16.54
C ILE A 694 0.60 -22.46 -16.21
N ILE A 695 -0.72 -22.54 -16.03
CA ILE A 695 -1.55 -21.48 -15.47
C ILE A 695 -2.03 -21.93 -14.09
N VAL A 696 -1.71 -21.14 -13.08
CA VAL A 696 -2.17 -21.29 -11.70
C VAL A 696 -3.17 -20.19 -11.43
N PHE A 697 -4.36 -20.54 -10.99
CA PHE A 697 -5.40 -19.59 -10.60
C PHE A 697 -5.82 -19.89 -9.17
N PHE A 698 -5.91 -18.87 -8.32
CA PHE A 698 -6.42 -19.06 -6.96
C PHE A 698 -7.03 -17.78 -6.37
N GLY A 699 -8.00 -17.94 -5.47
CA GLY A 699 -8.56 -16.85 -4.68
C GLY A 699 -7.66 -16.45 -3.52
N ASP A 700 -7.48 -15.15 -3.26
CA ASP A 700 -6.68 -14.68 -2.13
C ASP A 700 -7.46 -14.69 -0.80
N HIS A 701 -8.77 -14.46 -0.84
CA HIS A 701 -9.71 -14.58 0.27
C HIS A 701 -11.17 -14.53 -0.19
N LEU A 702 -12.12 -14.84 0.69
CA LEU A 702 -13.54 -14.58 0.42
C LEU A 702 -13.86 -13.08 0.39
N PRO A 703 -14.88 -12.64 -0.38
CA PRO A 703 -15.35 -11.25 -0.40
C PRO A 703 -16.03 -10.84 0.91
N SER A 704 -16.04 -9.55 1.27
CA SER A 704 -16.79 -9.07 2.44
C SER A 704 -18.17 -8.53 2.06
N PHE A 705 -19.22 -9.04 2.71
CA PHE A 705 -20.62 -8.62 2.54
C PHE A 705 -21.23 -8.14 3.86
N ASN A 706 -22.11 -7.14 3.80
CA ASN A 706 -22.81 -6.58 4.96
C ASN A 706 -24.34 -6.75 4.89
N ASP A 707 -24.85 -7.57 3.97
CA ASP A 707 -26.27 -7.77 3.71
C ASP A 707 -26.88 -9.03 4.37
N GLY A 708 -26.08 -9.79 5.13
CA GLY A 708 -26.52 -10.98 5.85
C GLY A 708 -26.33 -12.29 5.09
N PHE A 709 -25.64 -12.27 3.94
CA PHE A 709 -25.39 -13.47 3.13
C PHE A 709 -24.64 -14.57 3.91
N TYR A 710 -23.60 -14.21 4.68
CA TYR A 710 -22.82 -15.18 5.44
C TYR A 710 -23.59 -15.81 6.61
N GLU A 711 -24.44 -15.05 7.28
CA GLU A 711 -25.36 -15.59 8.29
C GLU A 711 -26.29 -16.65 7.69
N MET A 712 -26.83 -16.37 6.49
CA MET A 712 -27.64 -17.34 5.74
C MET A 712 -26.81 -18.55 5.33
N LEU A 713 -25.61 -18.33 4.77
CA LEU A 713 -24.69 -19.37 4.31
C LEU A 713 -24.36 -20.36 5.44
N MET A 714 -24.04 -19.84 6.62
CA MET A 714 -23.63 -20.63 7.78
C MET A 714 -24.82 -21.12 8.64
N GLY A 715 -26.05 -20.70 8.32
CA GLY A 715 -27.25 -21.07 9.08
C GLY A 715 -27.25 -20.53 10.52
N VAL A 716 -26.65 -19.35 10.74
CA VAL A 716 -26.53 -18.71 12.07
C VAL A 716 -27.19 -17.33 12.07
N GLU A 717 -27.54 -16.82 13.25
CA GLU A 717 -28.08 -15.45 13.37
C GLU A 717 -27.00 -14.37 13.27
N ASP A 718 -25.75 -14.71 13.63
CA ASP A 718 -24.60 -13.80 13.67
C ASP A 718 -23.32 -14.64 13.55
N THR A 719 -22.52 -14.34 12.53
CA THR A 719 -21.25 -15.01 12.21
C THR A 719 -20.20 -14.90 13.32
N SER A 720 -20.32 -13.93 14.24
CA SER A 720 -19.43 -13.82 15.41
C SER A 720 -19.61 -14.94 16.45
N ASN A 721 -20.66 -15.77 16.32
CA ASN A 721 -20.87 -16.93 17.17
C ASN A 721 -20.19 -18.21 16.67
N LEU A 722 -19.56 -18.18 15.48
CA LEU A 722 -18.85 -19.32 14.92
C LEU A 722 -17.63 -19.68 15.79
N ASN A 723 -17.40 -20.97 15.97
CA ASN A 723 -16.14 -21.45 16.54
C ASN A 723 -15.04 -21.49 15.45
N SER A 724 -13.77 -21.65 15.83
CA SER A 724 -12.64 -21.60 14.90
C SER A 724 -12.70 -22.58 13.73
N GLU A 725 -13.25 -23.79 13.94
CA GLU A 725 -13.42 -24.79 12.88
C GLU A 725 -14.47 -24.32 11.87
N GLN A 726 -15.64 -23.88 12.34
CA GLN A 726 -16.71 -23.35 11.47
C GLN A 726 -16.31 -22.05 10.77
N MET A 727 -15.46 -21.26 11.41
CA MET A 727 -14.95 -20.03 10.84
C MET A 727 -13.89 -20.34 9.77
N GLY A 728 -13.20 -21.49 9.87
CA GLY A 728 -12.33 -22.02 8.82
C GLY A 728 -13.02 -22.13 7.45
N ASP A 729 -14.30 -22.47 7.41
CA ASP A 729 -15.09 -22.52 6.16
C ASP A 729 -15.16 -21.15 5.45
N LEU A 730 -15.13 -20.05 6.20
CA LEU A 730 -15.09 -18.69 5.64
C LEU A 730 -13.68 -18.26 5.20
N TYR A 731 -12.68 -19.12 5.40
CA TYR A 731 -11.27 -18.91 5.05
C TYR A 731 -10.82 -19.93 3.99
N THR A 732 -11.78 -20.49 3.25
CA THR A 732 -11.56 -21.45 2.19
C THR A 732 -11.99 -20.86 0.85
N THR A 733 -11.03 -20.68 -0.03
CA THR A 733 -11.21 -20.25 -1.43
C THR A 733 -10.96 -21.44 -2.36
N ASP A 734 -10.76 -21.18 -3.64
CA ASP A 734 -10.58 -22.20 -4.67
C ASP A 734 -9.21 -22.02 -5.34
N TYR A 735 -8.62 -23.12 -5.79
CA TYR A 735 -7.45 -23.11 -6.67
C TYR A 735 -7.61 -24.04 -7.86
N LEU A 736 -6.88 -23.71 -8.92
CA LEU A 736 -6.82 -24.43 -10.19
C LEU A 736 -5.39 -24.35 -10.73
N ILE A 737 -4.83 -25.48 -11.14
CA ILE A 737 -3.56 -25.57 -11.88
C ILE A 737 -3.87 -26.29 -13.18
N TRP A 738 -3.68 -25.61 -14.30
CA TRP A 738 -3.85 -26.15 -15.64
C TRP A 738 -2.52 -26.09 -16.40
N ALA A 739 -2.26 -27.08 -17.26
CA ALA A 739 -1.11 -27.08 -18.16
C ALA A 739 -1.52 -27.41 -19.60
N ASN A 740 -0.86 -26.75 -20.57
CA ASN A 740 -1.05 -27.07 -21.99
C ASN A 740 -0.33 -28.37 -22.43
N TYR A 741 0.32 -29.07 -21.49
CA TYR A 741 1.01 -30.33 -21.70
C TYR A 741 0.57 -31.37 -20.65
N GLY A 742 0.90 -32.63 -20.91
CA GLY A 742 0.52 -33.74 -20.04
C GLY A 742 1.13 -33.65 -18.64
N ILE A 743 0.30 -33.51 -17.60
CA ILE A 743 0.72 -33.51 -16.19
C ILE A 743 0.06 -34.66 -15.40
N GLN A 744 0.57 -34.91 -14.19
CA GLN A 744 -0.11 -35.80 -13.25
C GLN A 744 -1.22 -35.03 -12.53
N THR A 745 -2.42 -35.61 -12.48
CA THR A 745 -3.62 -34.97 -11.93
C THR A 745 -4.17 -35.78 -10.75
N PRO A 746 -3.48 -35.84 -9.60
CA PRO A 746 -4.03 -36.47 -8.40
C PRO A 746 -5.19 -35.65 -7.82
N GLU A 747 -6.04 -36.28 -7.03
CA GLU A 747 -6.99 -35.57 -6.17
C GLU A 747 -6.24 -34.97 -4.97
N ILE A 748 -6.24 -33.64 -4.87
CA ILE A 748 -5.73 -32.88 -3.72
C ILE A 748 -6.89 -31.98 -3.26
N PRO A 749 -7.85 -32.51 -2.50
CA PRO A 749 -9.08 -31.78 -2.24
C PRO A 749 -8.88 -30.57 -1.32
N ASN A 750 -7.85 -30.55 -0.49
CA ASN A 750 -7.59 -29.48 0.48
C ASN A 750 -6.09 -29.21 0.56
N ILE A 751 -5.71 -27.94 0.48
CA ILE A 751 -4.34 -27.47 0.64
C ILE A 751 -4.34 -26.08 1.27
N SER A 752 -3.39 -25.75 2.15
CA SER A 752 -3.16 -24.36 2.57
C SER A 752 -2.21 -23.60 1.64
N LEU A 753 -2.41 -22.29 1.52
CA LEU A 753 -1.75 -21.45 0.53
C LEU A 753 -0.22 -21.47 0.58
N ASN A 754 0.36 -21.66 1.77
CA ASN A 754 1.80 -21.80 1.97
C ASN A 754 2.43 -23.01 1.24
N TYR A 755 1.64 -24.00 0.81
CA TYR A 755 2.12 -25.17 0.06
C TYR A 755 1.92 -25.04 -1.45
N LEU A 756 1.09 -24.12 -1.93
CA LEU A 756 0.65 -24.08 -3.32
C LEU A 756 1.82 -23.83 -4.28
N SER A 757 2.76 -22.94 -3.96
CA SER A 757 3.97 -22.74 -4.77
C SER A 757 4.87 -23.98 -4.83
N THR A 758 4.95 -24.75 -3.74
CA THR A 758 5.67 -26.05 -3.73
C THR A 758 5.00 -27.06 -4.65
N LEU A 759 3.66 -27.12 -4.67
CA LEU A 759 2.92 -27.96 -5.60
C LEU A 759 3.20 -27.55 -7.05
N VAL A 760 3.20 -26.25 -7.35
CA VAL A 760 3.49 -25.72 -8.69
C VAL A 760 4.90 -26.12 -9.17
N MET A 761 5.91 -26.03 -8.30
CA MET A 761 7.27 -26.50 -8.63
C MET A 761 7.31 -27.99 -8.98
N GLN A 762 6.54 -28.83 -8.27
CA GLN A 762 6.43 -30.25 -8.58
C GLN A 762 5.70 -30.51 -9.91
N VAL A 763 4.63 -29.77 -10.21
CA VAL A 763 3.90 -29.86 -11.50
C VAL A 763 4.80 -29.43 -12.67
N ALA A 764 5.58 -28.37 -12.48
CA ALA A 764 6.56 -27.88 -13.44
C ALA A 764 7.76 -28.84 -13.62
N GLY A 765 7.96 -29.78 -12.69
CA GLY A 765 9.10 -30.70 -12.69
C GLY A 765 10.43 -29.98 -12.43
N LEU A 766 10.40 -28.85 -11.72
CA LEU A 766 11.56 -28.02 -11.41
C LEU A 766 12.28 -28.53 -10.14
N PRO A 767 13.60 -28.27 -10.03
CA PRO A 767 14.32 -28.55 -8.78
C PRO A 767 13.81 -27.61 -7.67
N MET A 768 13.72 -28.14 -6.45
CA MET A 768 13.17 -27.44 -5.29
C MET A 768 14.28 -27.06 -4.30
N THR A 769 13.99 -26.09 -3.45
CA THR A 769 14.85 -25.72 -2.31
C THR A 769 14.72 -26.72 -1.16
N ASP A 770 15.66 -26.68 -0.20
CA ASP A 770 15.55 -27.46 1.04
C ASP A 770 14.26 -27.13 1.79
N TYR A 771 13.88 -25.86 1.80
CA TYR A 771 12.64 -25.43 2.41
C TYR A 771 11.40 -26.02 1.73
N GLN A 772 11.34 -26.02 0.40
CA GLN A 772 10.23 -26.62 -0.34
C GLN A 772 10.17 -28.15 -0.14
N MET A 773 11.31 -28.84 -0.04
CA MET A 773 11.34 -30.26 0.31
C MET A 773 10.76 -30.49 1.71
N PHE A 774 11.14 -29.67 2.69
CA PHE A 774 10.54 -29.70 4.02
C PHE A 774 9.03 -29.44 3.99
N LEU A 775 8.57 -28.40 3.29
CA LEU A 775 7.14 -28.08 3.14
C LEU A 775 6.35 -29.25 2.55
N SER A 776 6.91 -29.95 1.57
CA SER A 776 6.26 -31.12 0.97
C SER A 776 6.10 -32.29 1.97
N GLN A 777 7.06 -32.47 2.87
CA GLN A 777 6.99 -33.44 3.96
C GLN A 777 5.97 -33.02 5.02
N LEU A 778 5.94 -31.73 5.35
CA LEU A 778 5.00 -31.16 6.31
C LEU A 778 3.55 -31.34 5.80
N HIS A 779 3.30 -31.03 4.52
CA HIS A 779 2.02 -31.26 3.85
C HIS A 779 1.55 -32.72 3.95
N ALA A 780 2.45 -33.70 3.80
CA ALA A 780 2.10 -35.12 3.92
C ALA A 780 1.56 -35.51 5.31
N SER A 781 1.81 -34.70 6.34
CA SER A 781 1.24 -34.88 7.68
C SER A 781 0.09 -33.93 7.96
N PHE A 782 0.24 -32.67 7.54
CA PHE A 782 -0.66 -31.56 7.79
C PHE A 782 -0.93 -30.78 6.48
N PRO A 783 -1.90 -31.23 5.67
CA PRO A 783 -2.21 -30.60 4.38
C PRO A 783 -2.69 -29.15 4.50
N VAL A 784 -3.26 -28.80 5.65
CA VAL A 784 -3.77 -27.46 5.95
C VAL A 784 -3.10 -26.94 7.22
N ILE A 785 -2.39 -25.83 7.06
CA ILE A 785 -1.85 -24.99 8.14
C ILE A 785 -2.23 -23.55 7.82
N SER A 786 -3.18 -22.98 8.57
CA SER A 786 -3.57 -21.57 8.44
C SER A 786 -3.84 -20.98 9.82
N THR A 787 -4.05 -19.67 9.88
CA THR A 787 -4.45 -18.96 11.10
C THR A 787 -5.76 -19.47 11.72
N MET A 788 -6.60 -20.19 10.97
CA MET A 788 -7.84 -20.79 11.47
C MET A 788 -7.64 -22.16 12.10
N GLY A 789 -6.52 -22.80 11.79
CA GLY A 789 -6.03 -23.97 12.48
C GLY A 789 -5.35 -24.94 11.55
N VAL A 790 -5.15 -26.14 12.08
CA VAL A 790 -4.36 -27.20 11.45
C VAL A 790 -5.25 -28.41 11.24
N TYR A 791 -5.19 -28.99 10.05
CA TYR A 791 -5.84 -30.27 9.76
C TYR A 791 -4.78 -31.33 9.46
N ASP A 792 -4.99 -32.53 10.00
CA ASP A 792 -4.16 -33.68 9.65
C ASP A 792 -4.57 -34.29 8.28
N ILE A 793 -3.77 -35.23 7.78
CA ILE A 793 -4.04 -35.95 6.52
C ILE A 793 -5.36 -36.75 6.54
N ASN A 794 -5.97 -37.00 7.70
CA ASN A 794 -7.26 -37.67 7.81
C ASN A 794 -8.44 -36.66 7.83
N GLY A 795 -8.16 -35.36 7.74
CA GLY A 795 -9.15 -34.29 7.81
C GLY A 795 -9.60 -33.94 9.24
N ASN A 796 -8.88 -34.38 10.27
CA ASN A 796 -9.23 -34.02 11.65
C ASN A 796 -8.72 -32.61 11.97
N TYR A 797 -9.61 -31.75 12.47
CA TYR A 797 -9.24 -30.44 13.00
C TYR A 797 -8.46 -30.58 14.32
N LEU A 798 -7.22 -30.08 14.33
CA LEU A 798 -6.32 -30.11 15.49
C LEU A 798 -6.30 -28.79 16.27
N GLY A 799 -7.11 -27.78 15.89
CA GLY A 799 -7.04 -26.47 16.55
C GLY A 799 -5.84 -25.64 16.11
N GLY A 800 -5.24 -24.87 17.03
CA GLY A 800 -4.06 -24.04 16.77
C GLY A 800 -2.72 -24.76 16.97
N THR A 801 -1.62 -24.00 16.96
CA THR A 801 -0.24 -24.51 17.06
C THR A 801 0.11 -25.20 18.38
N ASN A 802 -0.68 -24.97 19.43
CA ASN A 802 -0.46 -25.55 20.77
C ASN A 802 -0.47 -27.08 20.80
N LEU A 803 -1.08 -27.72 19.80
CA LEU A 803 -1.09 -29.19 19.66
C LEU A 803 0.03 -29.70 18.74
N LEU A 804 0.68 -28.79 18.01
CA LEU A 804 1.81 -29.10 17.13
C LEU A 804 3.17 -29.01 17.83
N THR A 805 3.28 -28.29 18.96
CA THR A 805 4.52 -28.15 19.73
C THR A 805 5.07 -29.47 20.30
N GLU A 806 4.27 -30.54 20.33
CA GLU A 806 4.71 -31.89 20.71
C GLU A 806 5.30 -32.69 19.52
N THR A 807 5.35 -32.09 18.32
CA THR A 807 5.92 -32.70 17.10
C THR A 807 7.21 -31.99 16.69
N ASP A 808 8.19 -32.75 16.19
CA ASP A 808 9.45 -32.17 15.68
C ASP A 808 9.19 -31.27 14.45
N LEU A 809 8.21 -31.63 13.60
CA LEU A 809 7.90 -30.93 12.35
C LEU A 809 7.47 -29.47 12.53
N TRP A 810 6.63 -29.16 13.53
CA TRP A 810 6.23 -27.76 13.77
C TRP A 810 7.34 -26.92 14.37
N ASN A 811 8.16 -27.52 15.24
CA ASN A 811 9.34 -26.84 15.77
C ASN A 811 10.30 -26.49 14.63
N TYR A 812 10.47 -27.39 13.65
CA TYR A 812 11.28 -27.14 12.45
C TYR A 812 10.68 -26.01 11.61
N TYR A 813 9.37 -26.05 11.36
CA TYR A 813 8.70 -25.01 10.57
C TYR A 813 8.81 -23.63 11.21
N SER A 814 8.53 -23.53 12.52
CA SER A 814 8.61 -22.26 13.26
C SER A 814 10.03 -21.69 13.27
N LEU A 815 11.03 -22.57 13.38
CA LEU A 815 12.44 -22.21 13.36
C LEU A 815 12.88 -21.70 11.98
N LEU A 816 12.42 -22.35 10.90
CA LEU A 816 12.70 -21.95 9.52
C LEU A 816 12.02 -20.63 9.17
N ILE A 817 10.74 -20.44 9.51
CA ILE A 817 10.05 -19.14 9.35
C ILE A 817 10.81 -18.05 10.11
N TYR A 818 11.28 -18.33 11.33
CA TYR A 818 11.99 -17.32 12.11
C TYR A 818 13.34 -16.93 11.47
N ASN A 819 14.13 -17.90 11.01
CA ASN A 819 15.39 -17.61 10.32
C ASN A 819 15.17 -16.87 9.00
N GLU A 820 14.06 -17.13 8.31
CA GLU A 820 13.76 -16.48 7.04
C GLU A 820 13.26 -15.04 7.21
N VAL A 821 12.30 -14.83 8.11
CA VAL A 821 11.53 -13.59 8.17
C VAL A 821 12.08 -12.58 9.19
N PHE A 822 12.76 -13.05 10.25
CA PHE A 822 13.14 -12.21 11.39
C PHE A 822 14.65 -12.14 11.67
N GLU A 823 15.47 -12.96 11.02
CA GLU A 823 16.93 -12.95 11.20
C GLU A 823 17.61 -12.10 10.12
N ASP A 824 18.04 -10.89 10.46
CA ASP A 824 18.61 -9.97 9.45
C ASP A 824 20.08 -10.29 9.08
N ASN A 825 20.90 -10.77 10.03
CA ASN A 825 22.37 -10.86 9.82
C ASN A 825 22.88 -12.26 9.49
N ASP A 826 22.14 -13.30 9.90
CA ASP A 826 22.59 -14.70 9.83
C ASP A 826 21.54 -15.61 9.15
N ARG A 827 20.66 -15.03 8.33
CA ARG A 827 19.71 -15.75 7.47
C ARG A 827 20.44 -16.79 6.61
N ARG A 828 19.94 -18.03 6.60
CA ARG A 828 20.49 -19.12 5.77
C ARG A 828 19.94 -19.06 4.35
N ALA A 829 20.32 -18.04 3.59
CA ALA A 829 19.85 -17.79 2.22
C ALA A 829 19.85 -19.03 1.30
N TYR A 830 20.89 -19.88 1.38
CA TYR A 830 21.00 -21.12 0.59
C TYR A 830 19.84 -22.11 0.80
N VAL A 831 19.09 -22.02 1.90
CA VAL A 831 17.96 -22.91 2.22
C VAL A 831 16.69 -22.52 1.47
N PHE A 832 16.52 -21.22 1.22
CA PHE A 832 15.29 -20.61 0.77
C PHE A 832 15.37 -20.07 -0.65
N ASP A 833 16.55 -19.58 -1.07
CA ASP A 833 16.73 -18.84 -2.32
C ASP A 833 17.17 -19.71 -3.49
N TYR A 834 17.84 -20.83 -3.19
CA TYR A 834 18.53 -21.64 -4.17
C TYR A 834 18.00 -23.07 -4.18
N PRO A 835 17.81 -23.68 -5.37
CA PRO A 835 17.57 -25.11 -5.48
C PRO A 835 18.66 -25.92 -4.76
N HIS A 836 18.29 -27.06 -4.19
CA HIS A 836 19.16 -27.87 -3.32
C HIS A 836 20.58 -28.10 -3.87
N TYR A 837 20.71 -28.45 -5.16
CA TYR A 837 22.03 -28.73 -5.74
C TYR A 837 22.94 -27.48 -5.83
N MET A 838 22.36 -26.29 -6.00
CA MET A 838 23.10 -25.02 -5.94
C MET A 838 23.45 -24.67 -4.49
N ALA A 839 22.50 -24.91 -3.57
CA ALA A 839 22.71 -24.70 -2.13
C ALA A 839 23.90 -25.51 -1.60
N LEU A 840 24.04 -26.77 -2.02
CA LEU A 840 25.19 -27.61 -1.67
C LEU A 840 26.53 -27.02 -2.13
N GLN A 841 26.57 -26.43 -3.33
CA GLN A 841 27.79 -25.80 -3.87
C GLN A 841 28.16 -24.55 -3.06
N ILE A 842 27.17 -23.68 -2.80
CA ILE A 842 27.35 -22.48 -1.98
C ILE A 842 27.84 -22.84 -0.57
N LYS A 843 27.25 -23.87 0.03
CA LYS A 843 27.66 -24.35 1.36
C LYS A 843 29.10 -24.85 1.37
N GLU A 844 29.49 -25.63 0.36
CA GLU A 844 30.88 -26.11 0.22
C GLU A 844 31.87 -24.94 0.08
N GLU A 845 31.53 -23.90 -0.68
CA GLU A 845 32.34 -22.69 -0.83
C GLU A 845 32.49 -21.94 0.50
N MET A 846 31.38 -21.71 1.21
CA MET A 846 31.38 -21.07 2.53
C MET A 846 32.22 -21.83 3.57
N GLU A 847 32.12 -23.16 3.61
CA GLU A 847 32.90 -24.01 4.51
C GLU A 847 34.41 -23.96 4.18
N ASN A 848 34.75 -23.96 2.88
CA ASN A 848 36.14 -23.83 2.41
C ASN A 848 36.74 -22.45 2.75
N GLU A 849 35.94 -21.39 2.72
CA GLU A 849 36.34 -20.04 3.13
C GLU A 849 36.56 -19.91 4.63
N ALA A 850 35.62 -20.42 5.43
CA ALA A 850 35.75 -20.46 6.89
C ALA A 850 37.01 -21.25 7.31
N ALA A 851 37.36 -22.30 6.56
CA ALA A 851 38.58 -23.08 6.76
C ALA A 851 39.86 -22.37 6.29
N SER A 852 39.79 -21.46 5.31
CA SER A 852 40.94 -20.77 4.71
C SER A 852 41.22 -19.39 5.31
N GLY A 853 40.28 -18.79 6.05
CA GLY A 853 40.46 -17.54 6.78
C GLY A 853 40.50 -16.28 5.91
N SER A 854 40.03 -16.35 4.66
CA SER A 854 39.85 -15.20 3.77
C SER A 854 38.38 -14.76 3.75
N SER A 855 38.12 -13.47 3.94
CA SER A 855 36.81 -12.86 3.72
C SER A 855 36.55 -12.68 2.23
N ILE A 856 35.41 -13.12 1.71
CA ILE A 856 34.94 -12.72 0.38
C ILE A 856 34.19 -11.37 0.49
N ASP A 857 34.64 -10.41 -0.32
CA ASP A 857 33.80 -9.32 -0.83
C ASP A 857 32.77 -9.97 -1.75
N ALA A 858 31.48 -9.76 -1.47
CA ALA A 858 30.36 -10.21 -2.30
C ALA A 858 30.70 -10.14 -3.80
N LEU A 859 30.40 -11.22 -4.54
CA LEU A 859 30.60 -11.30 -5.98
C LEU A 859 29.98 -10.07 -6.66
N PRO A 860 30.66 -9.45 -7.64
CA PRO A 860 30.19 -8.22 -8.25
C PRO A 860 28.95 -8.51 -9.09
N ALA A 861 27.90 -7.70 -8.88
CA ALA A 861 26.82 -7.52 -9.84
C ALA A 861 27.40 -7.30 -11.24
N GLU A 862 26.85 -8.00 -12.23
CA GLU A 862 27.30 -7.92 -13.61
C GLU A 862 27.36 -6.47 -14.12
N GLU A 863 28.38 -6.21 -14.94
CA GLU A 863 28.60 -4.95 -15.64
C GLU A 863 27.36 -4.59 -16.48
N THR A 864 26.60 -3.60 -16.02
CA THR A 864 25.68 -2.87 -16.88
C THR A 864 26.46 -2.24 -18.03
N THR A 865 26.04 -2.59 -19.24
CA THR A 865 26.68 -2.19 -20.49
C THR A 865 26.62 -0.66 -20.70
N GLY A 866 27.76 -0.13 -21.13
CA GLY A 866 28.12 1.26 -21.38
C GLY A 866 27.03 2.27 -21.77
N ARG A 867 26.94 3.33 -20.96
CA ARG A 867 26.70 4.70 -21.43
C ARG A 867 27.85 5.59 -20.94
N GLU A 868 28.80 5.87 -21.83
CA GLU A 868 29.82 6.89 -21.62
C GLU A 868 29.14 8.27 -21.57
N GLU A 869 29.05 8.88 -20.39
CA GLU A 869 28.85 10.32 -20.27
C GLU A 869 30.21 11.03 -20.35
N GLU A 870 30.39 11.72 -21.46
CA GLU A 870 31.55 12.56 -21.77
C GLU A 870 31.58 13.79 -20.84
N ILE A 871 32.38 13.73 -19.77
CA ILE A 871 32.62 14.88 -18.88
C ILE A 871 33.53 15.88 -19.60
N VAL A 872 32.93 16.99 -20.05
CA VAL A 872 33.64 18.18 -20.51
C VAL A 872 34.21 18.93 -19.29
N GLU A 873 35.51 18.75 -19.02
CA GLU A 873 36.27 19.64 -18.14
C GLU A 873 36.43 21.02 -18.79
N THR A 874 35.60 21.98 -18.40
CA THR A 874 35.94 23.41 -18.57
C THR A 874 36.82 23.87 -17.43
N THR A 875 38.11 23.97 -17.73
CA THR A 875 39.08 24.78 -17.00
C THR A 875 38.81 26.26 -17.26
N THR A 876 38.78 27.09 -16.20
CA THR A 876 39.41 28.43 -16.22
C THR A 876 39.57 28.98 -14.79
N GLU A 877 40.78 29.48 -14.54
CA GLU A 877 41.26 30.24 -13.40
C GLU A 877 40.55 31.60 -13.22
N ASP A 878 40.39 31.98 -11.94
CA ASP A 878 40.42 33.32 -11.27
C ASP A 878 39.25 33.60 -10.31
#